data_AF-A0A7C1ZPK4-F1
#
_entry.id   AF-A0A7C1ZPK4-F1
#
_cell.length_a   1.000
_cell.length_b   1.000
_cell.length_c   1.000
_cell.angle_alpha   90.00
_cell.angle_beta   90.00
_cell.angle_gamma   90.00
#
_symmetry.space_group_name_H-M   'P 1'
#
loop_
_entity.id
_entity.type
_entity.pdbx_description
1 polymer ?
#
loop_
_entity_poly.entity_id
_entity_poly.type
_entity_poly.pdbx_seq_one_letter_code
_entity_poly.pdbx_strand_id
1 'polypeptide(L)'
;DVVHRKESQYERIMRSGEYQKQLLIANAWCAAFIWRKTKDAPIAVTQDVFRQISEDPSSVPGTVIQEIYRLIEQYRFFHWHLAFPDVFHVPADSSKKVENEQTGLSGGFDVVLGNPPWERIKLQEKEWFASRRPDIANAINAAVRRRMIAALSTEDPGLYYSFLQDRRKAEGESHILRNSGRFPLCGRGDINTYTVFAENKRILLNQTGRVGCIVPSGIATDDTTKLFFQDLMNSKSLVSLFDFENKKGLFPGVHRSYKFCLLTLTGRKRPSSSGAEFVFFAHETSDLQEENRRFSLTAEDIALINPNTRNCPIFRSKRDVELTMSIYRRIPVLINENDEDGNPWGIKFLRMFDMANNSNFFYSRKELESKGFILHGNMFIKKNEESVYLPLYEGKMFWHFDHRFGTYKGQTQAQANQGKLPELSDSQHANPQFLPLPRYWLQQSIVTDRMPLKELSNFFMVFRDVTNAIALRTVVSSILPPVAVGHKAPLIISSHNVSYTCCLLSCLNSFFLDYIARQSIGGNSLGYFIIKQLPIFKPQKFNELCPWNNKYRIYDWIVPYVLEFTYNACDVEMFAKNCGYNGKPFKWSNNRRFIMRCELDATYFHLYEIKRNDVDYILETFPIVRSNDEQKYGDYRTKLTILEIYDKMQEAIDTGKPYQTILDPPPADPSCAHP
;
A
#
# COMPACT_ATOMS: atom_id res chain seq x y z
N ASP A 1 -47.50 22.56 27.89
CA ASP A 1 -48.50 22.37 26.80
C ASP A 1 -47.98 22.12 25.39
N VAL A 2 -47.00 22.85 24.84
CA VAL A 2 -46.57 22.60 23.44
C VAL A 2 -45.77 21.30 23.29
N VAL A 3 -44.88 20.99 24.24
CA VAL A 3 -44.08 19.76 24.23
C VAL A 3 -44.96 18.52 24.37
N HIS A 4 -45.85 18.48 25.36
CA HIS A 4 -46.79 17.37 25.54
C HIS A 4 -47.75 17.18 24.35
N ARG A 5 -48.21 18.27 23.71
CA ARG A 5 -49.01 18.14 22.47
C ARG A 5 -48.21 17.51 21.33
N LYS A 6 -46.96 17.90 21.15
CA LYS A 6 -46.07 17.29 20.15
C LYS A 6 -45.79 15.82 20.46
N GLU A 7 -45.55 15.49 21.71
CA GLU A 7 -45.36 14.13 22.20
C GLU A 7 -46.59 13.25 21.94
N SER A 8 -47.79 13.66 22.38
CA SER A 8 -49.03 12.92 22.12
C SER A 8 -49.33 12.78 20.63
N GLN A 9 -49.04 13.79 19.82
CA GLN A 9 -49.21 13.71 18.37
C GLN A 9 -48.22 12.72 17.74
N TYR A 10 -46.96 12.73 18.18
CA TYR A 10 -45.95 11.77 17.75
C TYR A 10 -46.36 10.34 18.12
N GLU A 11 -46.77 10.09 19.37
CA GLU A 11 -47.25 8.77 19.80
C GLU A 11 -48.45 8.29 18.97
N ARG A 12 -49.39 9.18 18.67
CA ARG A 12 -50.55 8.87 17.82
C ARG A 12 -50.12 8.48 16.41
N ILE A 13 -49.15 9.17 15.80
CA ILE A 13 -48.61 8.82 14.48
C ILE A 13 -47.89 7.47 14.55
N MET A 14 -47.04 7.25 15.55
CA MET A 14 -46.32 5.99 15.73
C MET A 14 -47.27 4.81 15.92
N ARG A 15 -48.45 5.00 16.53
CA ARG A 15 -49.48 3.96 16.69
C ARG A 15 -50.46 3.85 15.52
N SER A 16 -50.34 4.71 14.51
CA SER A 16 -51.23 4.66 13.35
C SER A 16 -51.00 3.40 12.52
N GLY A 17 -52.08 2.82 11.98
CA GLY A 17 -52.01 1.62 11.16
C GLY A 17 -51.13 1.81 9.91
N GLU A 18 -51.16 2.99 9.31
CA GLU A 18 -50.33 3.32 8.15
C GLU A 18 -48.83 3.31 8.50
N TYR A 19 -48.43 3.99 9.58
CA TYR A 19 -47.02 3.99 10.00
C TYR A 19 -46.54 2.58 10.35
N GLN A 20 -47.34 1.80 11.09
CA GLN A 20 -47.00 0.43 11.45
C GLN A 20 -46.86 -0.48 10.22
N LYS A 21 -47.74 -0.31 9.23
CA LYS A 21 -47.66 -1.02 7.95
C LYS A 21 -46.37 -0.67 7.18
N GLN A 22 -46.08 0.61 7.00
CA GLN A 22 -44.85 1.05 6.31
C GLN A 22 -43.57 0.61 7.05
N LEU A 23 -43.58 0.69 8.38
CA LEU A 23 -42.49 0.21 9.21
C LEU A 23 -42.27 -1.30 9.04
N LEU A 24 -43.35 -2.09 9.04
CA LEU A 24 -43.26 -3.54 8.84
C LEU A 24 -42.73 -3.89 7.44
N ILE A 25 -43.18 -3.19 6.39
CA ILE A 25 -42.68 -3.37 5.01
C ILE A 25 -41.17 -3.10 4.98
N ALA A 26 -40.71 -1.96 5.50
CA ALA A 26 -39.30 -1.60 5.52
C ALA A 26 -38.46 -2.61 6.33
N ASN A 27 -38.99 -3.10 7.45
CA ASN A 27 -38.36 -4.14 8.26
C ASN A 27 -38.28 -5.49 7.53
N ALA A 28 -39.34 -5.90 6.84
CA ALA A 28 -39.37 -7.14 6.07
C ALA A 28 -38.30 -7.15 4.98
N TRP A 29 -38.12 -6.01 4.29
CA TRP A 29 -37.06 -5.85 3.29
C TRP A 29 -35.66 -6.07 3.88
N CYS A 30 -35.35 -5.41 5.01
CA CYS A 30 -34.06 -5.59 5.68
C CYS A 30 -33.88 -7.03 6.21
N ALA A 31 -34.94 -7.62 6.78
CA ALA A 31 -34.92 -8.97 7.33
C ALA A 31 -34.57 -10.03 6.27
N ALA A 32 -35.00 -9.85 5.02
CA ALA A 32 -34.73 -10.78 3.93
C ALA A 32 -33.24 -11.07 3.71
N PHE A 33 -32.37 -10.08 3.92
CA PHE A 33 -30.91 -10.21 3.74
C PHE A 33 -30.22 -11.01 4.85
N ILE A 34 -30.84 -11.08 6.03
CA ILE A 34 -30.25 -11.71 7.21
C ILE A 34 -31.06 -12.91 7.73
N TRP A 35 -32.09 -13.31 6.99
CA TRP A 35 -32.90 -14.48 7.31
C TRP A 35 -32.07 -15.76 7.35
N ARG A 36 -32.35 -16.65 8.30
CA ARG A 36 -31.71 -17.97 8.36
C ARG A 36 -32.41 -18.91 7.39
N LYS A 37 -31.66 -19.48 6.44
CA LYS A 37 -32.18 -20.43 5.45
C LYS A 37 -31.93 -21.87 5.91
N THR A 38 -32.54 -22.26 7.01
CA THR A 38 -32.46 -23.61 7.61
C THR A 38 -33.82 -24.28 7.56
N LYS A 39 -33.87 -25.62 7.62
CA LYS A 39 -35.13 -26.38 7.57
C LYS A 39 -36.09 -26.01 8.72
N ASP A 40 -35.53 -25.63 9.87
CA ASP A 40 -36.30 -25.29 11.06
C ASP A 40 -36.65 -23.79 11.17
N ALA A 41 -36.27 -22.97 10.18
CA ALA A 41 -36.60 -21.55 10.18
C ALA A 41 -37.97 -21.30 9.53
N PRO A 42 -38.70 -20.23 9.93
CA PRO A 42 -39.91 -19.84 9.23
C PRO A 42 -39.64 -19.51 7.76
N ILE A 43 -40.70 -19.53 6.93
CA ILE A 43 -40.63 -19.21 5.50
C ILE A 43 -39.95 -17.83 5.34
N ALA A 44 -38.88 -17.80 4.55
CA ALA A 44 -38.11 -16.59 4.33
C ALA A 44 -38.92 -15.52 3.59
N VAL A 45 -38.62 -14.25 3.84
CA VAL A 45 -39.20 -13.13 3.10
C VAL A 45 -38.75 -13.21 1.63
N THR A 46 -39.66 -13.60 0.75
CA THR A 46 -39.52 -13.55 -0.71
C THR A 46 -40.27 -12.33 -1.27
N GLN A 47 -40.19 -12.11 -2.58
CA GLN A 47 -40.98 -11.07 -3.25
C GLN A 47 -42.50 -11.23 -3.01
N ASP A 48 -42.99 -12.47 -3.00
CA ASP A 48 -44.42 -12.74 -2.75
C ASP A 48 -44.82 -12.41 -1.31
N VAL A 49 -44.02 -12.83 -0.33
CA VAL A 49 -44.24 -12.48 1.08
C VAL A 49 -44.21 -10.97 1.27
N PHE A 50 -43.26 -10.28 0.64
CA PHE A 50 -43.16 -8.82 0.72
C PHE A 50 -44.39 -8.11 0.15
N ARG A 51 -44.92 -8.59 -0.99
CA ARG A 51 -46.16 -8.08 -1.59
C ARG A 51 -47.38 -8.34 -0.69
N GLN A 52 -47.48 -9.54 -0.12
CA GLN A 52 -48.55 -9.88 0.83
C GLN A 52 -48.54 -8.94 2.04
N ILE A 53 -47.38 -8.67 2.64
CA ILE A 53 -47.24 -7.68 3.74
C ILE A 53 -47.69 -6.27 3.27
N SER A 54 -47.36 -5.92 2.03
CA SER A 54 -47.69 -4.60 1.46
C SER A 54 -49.18 -4.43 1.16
N GLU A 55 -49.89 -5.51 0.86
CA GLU A 55 -51.35 -5.51 0.65
C GLU A 55 -52.06 -5.58 2.00
N ASP A 56 -51.84 -6.67 2.75
CA ASP A 56 -52.42 -6.93 4.06
C ASP A 56 -51.46 -7.78 4.93
N PRO A 57 -50.83 -7.20 5.96
CA PRO A 57 -49.94 -7.92 6.87
C PRO A 57 -50.53 -9.17 7.54
N SER A 58 -51.85 -9.25 7.67
CA SER A 58 -52.53 -10.41 8.27
C SER A 58 -52.54 -11.66 7.37
N SER A 59 -52.26 -11.49 6.08
CA SER A 59 -52.17 -12.57 5.10
C SER A 59 -50.91 -13.42 5.20
N VAL A 60 -49.93 -13.00 6.01
CA VAL A 60 -48.65 -13.69 6.20
C VAL A 60 -48.64 -14.46 7.52
N PRO A 61 -48.07 -15.68 7.58
CA PRO A 61 -48.00 -16.46 8.81
C PRO A 61 -47.35 -15.68 9.96
N GLY A 62 -47.96 -15.73 11.15
CA GLY A 62 -47.47 -15.02 12.34
C GLY A 62 -46.03 -15.37 12.73
N THR A 63 -45.55 -16.57 12.41
CA THR A 63 -44.16 -17.00 12.62
C THR A 63 -43.15 -16.20 11.79
N VAL A 64 -43.53 -15.76 10.59
CA VAL A 64 -42.71 -14.88 9.75
C VAL A 64 -42.64 -13.48 10.38
N ILE A 65 -43.78 -12.95 10.82
CA ILE A 65 -43.85 -11.64 11.48
C ILE A 65 -43.02 -11.63 12.78
N GLN A 66 -43.12 -12.69 13.59
CA GLN A 66 -42.32 -12.86 14.80
C GLN A 66 -40.81 -12.91 14.50
N GLU A 67 -40.39 -13.61 13.45
CA GLU A 67 -38.98 -13.67 13.05
C GLU A 67 -38.48 -12.31 12.54
N ILE A 68 -39.31 -11.54 11.83
CA ILE A 68 -38.99 -10.14 11.47
C ILE A 68 -38.72 -9.33 12.74
N TYR A 69 -39.62 -9.38 13.74
CA TYR A 69 -39.43 -8.65 15.01
C TYR A 69 -38.18 -9.09 15.77
N ARG A 70 -37.90 -10.39 15.83
CA ARG A 70 -36.67 -10.92 16.44
C ARG A 70 -35.42 -10.37 15.75
N LEU A 71 -35.43 -10.27 14.42
CA LEU A 71 -34.33 -9.72 13.63
C LEU A 71 -34.19 -8.20 13.83
N ILE A 72 -35.30 -7.45 13.97
CA ILE A 72 -35.26 -6.02 14.31
C ILE A 72 -34.59 -5.81 15.66
N GLU A 73 -34.93 -6.59 16.68
CA GLU A 73 -34.30 -6.47 18.00
C GLU A 73 -32.80 -6.79 17.96
N GLN A 74 -32.42 -7.80 17.18
CA GLN A 74 -31.03 -8.24 17.07
C GLN A 74 -30.15 -7.25 16.28
N TYR A 75 -30.64 -6.70 15.17
CA TYR A 75 -29.86 -5.88 14.23
C TYR A 75 -30.21 -4.38 14.26
N ARG A 76 -31.25 -3.99 14.98
CA ARG A 76 -31.66 -2.58 15.22
C ARG A 76 -31.81 -1.78 13.93
N PHE A 77 -32.67 -2.25 13.04
CA PHE A 77 -32.95 -1.56 11.78
C PHE A 77 -33.44 -0.12 11.99
N PHE A 78 -32.98 0.78 11.12
CA PHE A 78 -33.33 2.20 11.17
C PHE A 78 -33.71 2.71 9.77
N HIS A 79 -34.92 3.30 9.66
CA HIS A 79 -35.50 3.72 8.40
C HIS A 79 -35.63 5.25 8.32
N TRP A 80 -34.64 5.89 7.70
CA TRP A 80 -34.52 7.36 7.65
C TRP A 80 -35.77 8.07 7.10
N HIS A 81 -36.41 7.52 6.07
CA HIS A 81 -37.59 8.11 5.43
C HIS A 81 -38.85 8.04 6.30
N LEU A 82 -38.92 7.09 7.24
CA LEU A 82 -40.03 7.01 8.21
C LEU A 82 -39.76 7.86 9.45
N ALA A 83 -38.50 7.94 9.88
CA ALA A 83 -38.10 8.74 11.03
C ALA A 83 -38.07 10.26 10.72
N PHE A 84 -37.74 10.63 9.48
CA PHE A 84 -37.63 12.02 9.03
C PHE A 84 -38.39 12.23 7.71
N PRO A 85 -39.73 12.08 7.69
CA PRO A 85 -40.54 12.18 6.48
C PRO A 85 -40.57 13.59 5.88
N ASP A 86 -40.27 14.62 6.67
CA ASP A 86 -40.13 16.02 6.20
C ASP A 86 -38.77 16.29 5.54
N VAL A 87 -37.81 15.38 5.72
CA VAL A 87 -36.44 15.49 5.17
C VAL A 87 -36.29 14.61 3.94
N PHE A 88 -36.88 13.41 3.96
CA PHE A 88 -36.79 12.43 2.89
C PHE A 88 -38.17 12.13 2.34
N HIS A 89 -38.32 12.27 1.02
CA HIS A 89 -39.59 12.04 0.33
C HIS A 89 -39.43 10.99 -0.75
N VAL A 90 -40.39 10.06 -0.81
CA VAL A 90 -40.59 9.17 -1.97
C VAL A 90 -41.53 9.90 -2.92
N PRO A 91 -41.16 10.17 -4.19
CA PRO A 91 -42.07 10.82 -5.11
C PRO A 91 -43.35 10.00 -5.29
N ALA A 92 -44.51 10.65 -5.16
CA ALA A 92 -45.82 9.99 -5.34
C ALA A 92 -46.07 9.53 -6.79
N ASP A 93 -45.28 10.02 -7.74
CA ASP A 93 -45.37 9.74 -9.16
C ASP A 93 -44.04 9.16 -9.64
N SER A 94 -44.06 7.89 -10.06
CA SER A 94 -42.88 7.15 -10.54
C SER A 94 -42.30 7.71 -11.84
N SER A 95 -43.00 8.61 -12.53
CA SER A 95 -42.49 9.34 -13.69
C SER A 95 -41.61 10.54 -13.32
N LYS A 96 -41.64 11.00 -12.06
CA LYS A 96 -40.79 12.10 -11.59
C LYS A 96 -39.39 11.61 -11.24
N LYS A 97 -38.38 12.34 -11.71
CA LYS A 97 -36.98 12.05 -11.42
C LYS A 97 -36.68 12.24 -9.93
N VAL A 98 -36.25 11.17 -9.25
CA VAL A 98 -35.74 11.21 -7.87
C VAL A 98 -34.40 11.94 -7.83
N GLU A 99 -34.15 12.72 -6.78
CA GLU A 99 -32.87 13.42 -6.61
C GLU A 99 -31.71 12.45 -6.31
N ASN A 100 -32.00 11.32 -5.64
CA ASN A 100 -31.04 10.27 -5.33
C ASN A 100 -31.51 8.93 -5.90
N GLU A 101 -31.14 8.65 -7.15
CA GLU A 101 -31.47 7.40 -7.86
C GLU A 101 -31.02 6.13 -7.13
N GLN A 102 -29.92 6.18 -6.37
CA GLN A 102 -29.41 5.03 -5.60
C GLN A 102 -30.36 4.61 -4.48
N THR A 103 -31.09 5.56 -3.88
CA THR A 103 -32.02 5.28 -2.78
C THR A 103 -33.48 5.34 -3.18
N GLY A 104 -33.79 5.91 -4.34
CA GLY A 104 -35.16 6.24 -4.74
C GLY A 104 -35.79 7.37 -3.93
N LEU A 105 -34.99 8.14 -3.17
CA LEU A 105 -35.46 9.23 -2.30
C LEU A 105 -35.09 10.60 -2.88
N SER A 106 -35.87 11.61 -2.50
CA SER A 106 -35.57 13.03 -2.71
C SER A 106 -35.43 13.75 -1.36
N GLY A 107 -34.70 14.87 -1.33
CA GLY A 107 -34.39 15.59 -0.10
C GLY A 107 -33.10 15.10 0.59
N GLY A 108 -33.00 15.33 1.90
CA GLY A 108 -31.82 15.05 2.71
C GLY A 108 -31.47 16.20 3.66
N PHE A 109 -30.54 15.96 4.57
CA PHE A 109 -30.11 16.97 5.54
C PHE A 109 -29.23 18.04 4.89
N ASP A 110 -29.33 19.27 5.38
CA ASP A 110 -28.42 20.37 5.02
C ASP A 110 -27.01 20.17 5.57
N VAL A 111 -26.90 19.55 6.75
CA VAL A 111 -25.63 19.32 7.43
C VAL A 111 -25.64 17.96 8.11
N VAL A 112 -24.58 17.17 7.88
CA VAL A 112 -24.36 15.90 8.59
C VAL A 112 -22.97 15.90 9.23
N LEU A 113 -22.90 15.90 10.56
CA LEU A 113 -21.64 15.94 11.32
C LEU A 113 -21.35 14.63 12.07
N GLY A 114 -20.12 14.43 12.54
CA GLY A 114 -19.81 13.49 13.61
C GLY A 114 -18.58 12.60 13.38
N ASN A 115 -18.17 11.90 14.42
CA ASN A 115 -17.06 10.93 14.45
C ASN A 115 -17.63 9.51 14.38
N PRO A 116 -17.76 8.89 13.18
CA PRO A 116 -18.28 7.53 13.07
C PRO A 116 -17.35 6.51 13.77
N PRO A 117 -17.86 5.31 14.10
CA PRO A 117 -17.07 4.26 14.74
C PRO A 117 -16.09 3.61 13.73
N TRP A 118 -14.99 2.99 14.19
CA TRP A 118 -13.81 2.61 13.36
C TRP A 118 -13.46 1.10 13.37
N GLU A 119 -14.41 0.24 13.73
CA GLU A 119 -14.22 -1.20 13.88
C GLU A 119 -14.39 -1.96 12.56
N ARG A 120 -13.78 -3.15 12.50
CA ARG A 120 -14.05 -4.09 11.42
C ARG A 120 -15.36 -4.81 11.69
N ILE A 121 -16.19 -4.95 10.64
CA ILE A 121 -17.43 -5.73 10.73
C ILE A 121 -17.13 -7.22 10.95
N LYS A 122 -16.02 -7.72 10.39
CA LYS A 122 -15.62 -9.12 10.53
C LYS A 122 -15.18 -9.42 11.97
N LEU A 123 -15.82 -10.43 12.57
CA LEU A 123 -15.45 -10.97 13.88
C LEU A 123 -13.95 -11.36 13.91
N GLN A 124 -13.20 -10.74 14.82
CA GLN A 124 -11.79 -11.05 15.04
C GLN A 124 -11.67 -12.18 16.08
N GLU A 125 -11.38 -13.41 15.62
CA GLU A 125 -11.31 -14.60 16.49
C GLU A 125 -10.42 -14.35 17.73
N LYS A 126 -9.24 -13.76 17.53
CA LYS A 126 -8.29 -13.51 18.61
C LYS A 126 -8.87 -12.61 19.70
N GLU A 127 -9.51 -11.51 19.31
CA GLU A 127 -10.11 -10.55 20.25
C GLU A 127 -11.33 -11.16 20.95
N TRP A 128 -12.16 -11.89 20.21
CA TRP A 128 -13.34 -12.55 20.75
C TRP A 128 -12.98 -13.60 21.81
N PHE A 129 -11.94 -14.40 21.56
CA PHE A 129 -11.47 -15.43 22.49
C PHE A 129 -10.57 -14.90 23.61
N ALA A 130 -9.99 -13.69 23.49
CA ALA A 130 -8.98 -13.19 24.42
C ALA A 130 -9.40 -13.23 25.90
N SER A 131 -10.67 -12.92 26.20
CA SER A 131 -11.23 -12.96 27.57
C SER A 131 -11.94 -14.27 27.93
N ARG A 132 -12.17 -15.16 26.96
CA ARG A 132 -13.00 -16.37 27.11
C ARG A 132 -12.17 -17.66 27.12
N ARG A 133 -11.24 -17.79 26.18
CA ARG A 133 -10.27 -18.89 26.02
C ARG A 133 -8.92 -18.32 25.55
N PRO A 134 -8.10 -17.79 26.47
CA PRO A 134 -6.81 -17.16 26.13
C PRO A 134 -5.85 -18.10 25.39
N ASP A 135 -5.95 -19.41 25.61
CA ASP A 135 -5.20 -20.45 24.92
C ASP A 135 -5.53 -20.50 23.41
N ILE A 136 -6.81 -20.35 23.03
CA ILE A 136 -7.24 -20.27 21.63
C ILE A 136 -6.77 -18.95 21.01
N ALA A 137 -6.90 -17.83 21.73
CA ALA A 137 -6.46 -16.52 21.27
C ALA A 137 -4.95 -16.46 21.00
N ASN A 138 -4.15 -17.13 21.85
CA ASN A 138 -2.69 -17.16 21.78
C ASN A 138 -2.11 -18.37 21.03
N ALA A 139 -2.94 -19.11 20.30
CA ALA A 139 -2.47 -20.22 19.46
C ALA A 139 -1.35 -19.78 18.51
N ILE A 140 -0.35 -20.66 18.34
CA ILE A 140 0.90 -20.39 17.60
C ILE A 140 0.65 -19.89 16.17
N ASN A 141 -0.42 -20.38 15.53
CA ASN A 141 -0.81 -19.93 14.20
C ASN A 141 -2.33 -20.08 13.98
N ALA A 142 -2.81 -19.52 12.87
CA ALA A 142 -4.24 -19.53 12.52
C ALA A 142 -4.80 -20.95 12.28
N ALA A 143 -4.00 -21.88 11.75
CA ALA A 143 -4.46 -23.24 11.49
C ALA A 143 -4.69 -24.03 12.79
N VAL A 144 -3.81 -23.87 13.79
CA VAL A 144 -3.99 -24.42 15.14
C VAL A 144 -5.24 -23.82 15.78
N ARG A 145 -5.39 -22.49 15.74
CA ARG A 145 -6.57 -21.82 16.31
C ARG A 145 -7.89 -22.35 15.73
N ARG A 146 -7.99 -22.51 14.41
CA ARG A 146 -9.20 -23.07 13.77
C ARG A 146 -9.52 -24.48 14.25
N ARG A 147 -8.50 -25.33 14.45
CA ARG A 147 -8.69 -26.69 15.01
C ARG A 147 -9.21 -26.62 16.45
N MET A 148 -8.64 -25.76 17.28
CA MET A 148 -9.10 -25.58 18.67
C MET A 148 -10.54 -25.04 18.72
N ILE A 149 -10.89 -24.07 17.87
CA ILE A 149 -12.26 -23.56 17.76
C ILE A 149 -13.24 -24.67 17.35
N ALA A 150 -12.87 -25.54 16.41
CA ALA A 150 -13.72 -26.65 15.98
C ALA A 150 -13.95 -27.68 17.10
N ALA A 151 -12.94 -27.94 17.93
CA ALA A 151 -13.02 -28.84 19.07
C ALA A 151 -13.98 -28.35 20.17
N LEU A 152 -14.25 -27.03 20.24
CA LEU A 152 -15.25 -26.48 21.17
C LEU A 152 -16.65 -27.07 20.94
N SER A 153 -16.96 -27.56 19.74
CA SER A 153 -18.26 -28.21 19.50
C SER A 153 -18.54 -29.40 20.43
N THR A 154 -17.48 -30.06 20.92
CA THR A 154 -17.55 -31.16 21.89
C THR A 154 -17.06 -30.76 23.28
N GLU A 155 -16.01 -29.92 23.36
CA GLU A 155 -15.39 -29.53 24.64
C GLU A 155 -16.20 -28.51 25.44
N ASP A 156 -16.80 -27.53 24.75
CA ASP A 156 -17.61 -26.47 25.33
C ASP A 156 -18.69 -26.01 24.33
N PRO A 157 -19.78 -26.80 24.19
CA PRO A 157 -20.81 -26.53 23.20
C PRO A 157 -21.49 -25.16 23.38
N GLY A 158 -21.58 -24.65 24.62
CA GLY A 158 -22.18 -23.37 24.93
C GLY A 158 -21.35 -22.19 24.42
N LEU A 159 -20.02 -22.24 24.64
CA LEU A 159 -19.11 -21.25 24.09
C LEU A 159 -19.07 -21.32 22.56
N TYR A 160 -19.04 -22.52 22.00
CA TYR A 160 -19.07 -22.71 20.55
C TYR A 160 -20.35 -22.13 19.93
N TYR A 161 -21.49 -22.39 20.54
CA TYR A 161 -22.77 -21.82 20.11
C TYR A 161 -22.77 -20.28 20.15
N SER A 162 -22.26 -19.70 21.23
CA SER A 162 -22.13 -18.24 21.37
C SER A 162 -21.23 -17.64 20.28
N PHE A 163 -20.08 -18.29 20.00
CA PHE A 163 -19.19 -17.90 18.92
C PHE A 163 -19.88 -17.95 17.56
N LEU A 164 -20.63 -19.02 17.27
CA LEU A 164 -21.38 -19.17 16.02
C LEU A 164 -22.48 -18.12 15.87
N GLN A 165 -23.17 -17.75 16.96
CA GLN A 165 -24.18 -16.70 16.95
C GLN A 165 -23.56 -15.33 16.63
N ASP A 166 -22.47 -14.95 17.31
CA ASP A 166 -21.78 -13.68 17.08
C ASP A 166 -21.17 -13.62 15.67
N ARG A 167 -20.58 -14.74 15.22
CA ARG A 167 -20.07 -14.86 13.84
C ARG A 167 -21.19 -14.67 12.82
N ARG A 168 -22.35 -15.31 13.04
CA ARG A 168 -23.50 -15.18 12.13
C ARG A 168 -24.07 -13.76 12.13
N LYS A 169 -24.05 -13.05 13.25
CA LYS A 169 -24.44 -11.63 13.33
C LYS A 169 -23.52 -10.78 12.46
N ALA A 170 -22.21 -10.86 12.68
CA ALA A 170 -21.20 -10.14 11.90
C ALA A 170 -21.27 -10.45 10.39
N GLU A 171 -21.47 -11.73 10.03
CA GLU A 171 -21.66 -12.15 8.64
C GLU A 171 -22.96 -11.60 8.04
N GLY A 172 -24.03 -11.50 8.83
CA GLY A 172 -25.30 -10.90 8.41
C GLY A 172 -25.19 -9.40 8.13
N GLU A 173 -24.53 -8.65 9.03
CA GLU A 173 -24.24 -7.22 8.84
C GLU A 173 -23.40 -7.02 7.58
N SER A 174 -22.32 -7.79 7.42
CA SER A 174 -21.48 -7.79 6.22
C SER A 174 -22.28 -8.11 4.94
N HIS A 175 -23.23 -9.05 5.02
CA HIS A 175 -24.07 -9.43 3.88
C HIS A 175 -25.00 -8.30 3.45
N ILE A 176 -25.67 -7.60 4.39
CA ILE A 176 -26.48 -6.41 4.08
C ILE A 176 -25.60 -5.34 3.43
N LEU A 177 -24.46 -5.02 4.03
CA LEU A 177 -23.58 -3.95 3.53
C LEU A 177 -23.09 -4.21 2.10
N ARG A 178 -22.84 -5.48 1.74
CA ARG A 178 -22.38 -5.88 0.41
C ARG A 178 -23.48 -5.97 -0.62
N ASN A 179 -24.60 -6.59 -0.26
CA ASN A 179 -25.55 -7.12 -1.24
C ASN A 179 -26.86 -6.34 -1.31
N SER A 180 -27.11 -5.41 -0.38
CA SER A 180 -28.31 -4.57 -0.40
C SER A 180 -28.32 -3.51 -1.51
N GLY A 181 -27.18 -3.27 -2.17
CA GLY A 181 -27.00 -2.16 -3.11
C GLY A 181 -26.93 -0.78 -2.44
N ARG A 182 -27.08 -0.69 -1.11
CA ARG A 182 -27.06 0.58 -0.37
C ARG A 182 -25.65 1.20 -0.28
N PHE A 183 -24.60 0.38 -0.22
CA PHE A 183 -23.20 0.82 -0.05
C PHE A 183 -22.32 0.35 -1.22
N PRO A 184 -22.61 0.77 -2.47
CA PRO A 184 -21.90 0.29 -3.64
C PRO A 184 -20.40 0.65 -3.63
N LEU A 185 -20.00 1.70 -2.90
CA LEU A 185 -18.62 2.20 -2.89
C LEU A 185 -17.80 1.63 -1.71
N CYS A 186 -18.36 1.59 -0.50
CA CYS A 186 -17.66 1.18 0.72
C CYS A 186 -18.06 -0.20 1.26
N GLY A 187 -19.10 -0.83 0.72
CA GLY A 187 -19.58 -2.16 1.11
C GLY A 187 -18.76 -3.32 0.51
N ARG A 188 -17.48 -3.15 0.19
CA ARG A 188 -16.64 -4.13 -0.53
C ARG A 188 -15.34 -4.44 0.25
N GLY A 189 -14.63 -5.51 -0.15
CA GLY A 189 -13.35 -5.87 0.50
C GLY A 189 -13.51 -6.17 1.99
N ASP A 190 -12.50 -5.93 2.82
CA ASP A 190 -12.66 -5.95 4.28
C ASP A 190 -13.34 -4.66 4.77
N ILE A 191 -14.58 -4.77 5.25
CA ILE A 191 -15.42 -3.61 5.59
C ILE A 191 -15.09 -3.09 6.99
N ASN A 192 -14.85 -1.79 7.08
CA ASN A 192 -14.77 -1.04 8.33
C ASN A 192 -16.01 -0.15 8.49
N THR A 193 -16.50 0.04 9.71
CA THR A 193 -17.68 0.85 10.00
C THR A 193 -17.50 2.30 9.52
N TYR A 194 -16.33 2.91 9.69
CA TYR A 194 -16.14 4.33 9.32
C TYR A 194 -16.38 4.59 7.82
N THR A 195 -16.08 3.63 6.94
CA THR A 195 -16.17 3.79 5.48
C THR A 195 -17.63 3.79 5.04
N VAL A 196 -18.43 2.84 5.54
CA VAL A 196 -19.87 2.76 5.24
C VAL A 196 -20.64 3.90 5.92
N PHE A 197 -20.20 4.39 7.07
CA PHE A 197 -20.77 5.59 7.68
C PHE A 197 -20.43 6.86 6.87
N ALA A 198 -19.22 6.99 6.31
CA ALA A 198 -18.88 8.11 5.44
C ALA A 198 -19.74 8.11 4.17
N GLU A 199 -19.94 6.95 3.55
CA GLU A 199 -20.86 6.79 2.42
C GLU A 199 -22.32 7.08 2.84
N ASN A 200 -22.76 6.60 4.01
CA ASN A 200 -24.09 6.88 4.54
C ASN A 200 -24.31 8.37 4.78
N LYS A 201 -23.36 9.09 5.37
CA LYS A 201 -23.47 10.54 5.61
C LYS A 201 -23.68 11.29 4.29
N ARG A 202 -23.03 10.85 3.21
CA ARG A 202 -23.23 11.40 1.87
C ARG A 202 -24.59 11.04 1.28
N ILE A 203 -25.06 9.81 1.48
CA ILE A 203 -26.40 9.37 1.05
C ILE A 203 -27.51 10.20 1.71
N LEU A 204 -27.32 10.56 2.98
CA LEU A 204 -28.28 11.33 3.76
C LEU A 204 -28.28 12.83 3.44
N LEU A 205 -27.33 13.31 2.64
CA LEU A 205 -27.15 14.72 2.34
C LEU A 205 -28.08 15.17 1.21
N ASN A 206 -28.66 16.36 1.32
CA ASN A 206 -29.34 16.97 0.18
C ASN A 206 -28.36 17.47 -0.90
N GLN A 207 -28.91 17.95 -2.02
CA GLN A 207 -28.13 18.34 -3.21
C GLN A 207 -27.14 19.51 -2.98
N THR A 208 -27.28 20.30 -1.91
CA THR A 208 -26.47 21.50 -1.65
C THR A 208 -25.83 21.54 -0.25
N GLY A 209 -26.09 20.53 0.57
CA GLY A 209 -25.67 20.43 1.96
C GLY A 209 -24.17 20.16 2.13
N ARG A 210 -23.72 20.01 3.38
CA ARG A 210 -22.35 19.64 3.73
C ARG A 210 -22.24 18.48 4.73
N VAL A 211 -21.17 17.71 4.58
CA VAL A 211 -20.74 16.70 5.57
C VAL A 211 -19.43 17.15 6.20
N GLY A 212 -19.31 16.96 7.51
CA GLY A 212 -18.04 17.03 8.22
C GLY A 212 -17.87 15.82 9.12
N CYS A 213 -16.82 15.02 8.92
CA CYS A 213 -16.55 13.89 9.81
C CYS A 213 -15.08 13.66 10.07
N ILE A 214 -14.80 12.99 11.20
CA ILE A 214 -13.46 12.55 11.59
C ILE A 214 -13.38 11.06 11.28
N VAL A 215 -12.49 10.66 10.39
CA VAL A 215 -12.35 9.26 9.97
C VAL A 215 -10.87 8.91 9.84
N PRO A 216 -10.47 7.62 9.88
CA PRO A 216 -9.12 7.22 9.51
C PRO A 216 -8.75 7.72 8.11
N SER A 217 -7.52 8.21 7.95
CA SER A 217 -7.04 8.80 6.69
C SER A 217 -7.01 7.81 5.52
N GLY A 218 -7.05 6.51 5.84
CA GLY A 218 -7.21 5.43 4.88
C GLY A 218 -8.39 5.61 3.92
N ILE A 219 -9.42 6.39 4.28
CA ILE A 219 -10.56 6.72 3.41
C ILE A 219 -10.15 7.21 2.02
N ALA A 220 -9.01 7.89 1.89
CA ALA A 220 -8.50 8.44 0.62
C ALA A 220 -7.27 7.72 0.03
N THR A 221 -6.59 6.90 0.83
CA THR A 221 -5.30 6.29 0.42
C THR A 221 -5.38 4.78 0.22
N ASP A 222 -6.34 4.10 0.86
CA ASP A 222 -6.43 2.64 0.86
C ASP A 222 -7.13 2.12 -0.39
N ASP A 223 -6.77 0.91 -0.82
CA ASP A 223 -7.38 0.27 -2.00
C ASP A 223 -8.87 -0.07 -1.79
N THR A 224 -9.28 -0.39 -0.56
CA THR A 224 -10.67 -0.78 -0.24
C THR A 224 -11.66 0.37 -0.36
N THR A 225 -11.20 1.61 -0.25
CA THR A 225 -12.03 2.83 -0.31
C THR A 225 -11.81 3.65 -1.59
N LYS A 226 -10.95 3.18 -2.50
CA LYS A 226 -10.60 3.92 -3.72
C LYS A 226 -11.81 4.33 -4.55
N LEU A 227 -12.83 3.48 -4.67
CA LEU A 227 -14.03 3.80 -5.45
C LEU A 227 -14.82 4.95 -4.83
N PHE A 228 -14.89 5.00 -3.50
CA PHE A 228 -15.52 6.10 -2.80
C PHE A 228 -14.76 7.41 -3.02
N PHE A 229 -13.45 7.39 -2.81
CA PHE A 229 -12.60 8.56 -3.03
C PHE A 229 -12.65 9.05 -4.49
N GLN A 230 -12.54 8.15 -5.45
CA GLN A 230 -12.68 8.46 -6.88
C GLN A 230 -14.02 9.11 -7.20
N ASP A 231 -15.13 8.57 -6.68
CA ASP A 231 -16.45 9.15 -6.90
C ASP A 231 -16.56 10.55 -6.26
N LEU A 232 -15.98 10.77 -5.09
CA LEU A 232 -15.92 12.09 -4.46
C LEU A 232 -15.17 13.11 -5.33
N MET A 233 -14.01 12.73 -5.85
CA MET A 233 -13.19 13.59 -6.71
C MET A 233 -13.88 13.88 -8.05
N ASN A 234 -14.40 12.85 -8.73
CA ASN A 234 -15.04 12.98 -10.04
C ASN A 234 -16.33 13.81 -9.96
N SER A 235 -17.12 13.63 -8.90
CA SER A 235 -18.33 14.42 -8.66
C SER A 235 -18.04 15.81 -8.07
N LYS A 236 -16.76 16.15 -7.85
CA LYS A 236 -16.31 17.39 -7.20
C LYS A 236 -17.01 17.63 -5.85
N SER A 237 -17.33 16.54 -5.14
CA SER A 237 -18.03 16.58 -3.85
C SER A 237 -17.10 16.54 -2.66
N LEU A 238 -15.80 16.30 -2.85
CA LEU A 238 -14.78 16.53 -1.82
C LEU A 238 -14.43 18.02 -1.78
N VAL A 239 -14.64 18.65 -0.62
CA VAL A 239 -14.21 20.04 -0.36
C VAL A 239 -12.81 20.04 0.21
N SER A 240 -12.59 19.27 1.28
CA SER A 240 -11.27 19.14 1.89
C SER A 240 -11.06 17.81 2.60
N LEU A 241 -9.79 17.42 2.68
CA LEU A 241 -9.28 16.33 3.50
C LEU A 241 -8.02 16.80 4.22
N PHE A 242 -8.12 16.97 5.54
CA PHE A 242 -6.97 17.35 6.36
C PHE A 242 -6.54 16.19 7.24
N ASP A 243 -5.41 15.56 6.92
CA ASP A 243 -4.82 14.43 7.61
C ASP A 243 -3.95 14.86 8.79
N PHE A 244 -4.13 14.16 9.90
CA PHE A 244 -3.48 14.37 11.18
C PHE A 244 -2.79 13.10 11.66
N GLU A 245 -1.62 13.27 12.28
CA GLU A 245 -0.99 12.25 13.11
C GLU A 245 -1.26 12.57 14.58
N ASN A 246 -1.70 11.58 15.37
CA ASN A 246 -1.99 11.77 16.80
C ASN A 246 -0.72 11.96 17.67
N LYS A 247 0.33 12.58 17.13
CA LYS A 247 1.65 12.72 17.76
C LYS A 247 1.58 13.57 19.02
N LYS A 248 0.80 14.66 18.98
CA LYS A 248 0.50 15.51 20.13
C LYS A 248 -0.55 14.91 21.08
N GLY A 249 -1.22 13.81 20.70
CA GLY A 249 -2.17 13.10 21.55
C GLY A 249 -3.51 13.83 21.66
N LEU A 250 -3.98 14.41 20.55
CA LEU A 250 -5.30 15.02 20.41
C LEU A 250 -6.42 14.07 20.88
N PHE A 251 -6.24 12.77 20.65
CA PHE A 251 -7.09 11.71 21.21
C PHE A 251 -6.30 10.88 22.24
N PRO A 252 -6.54 11.08 23.55
CA PRO A 252 -5.98 10.24 24.60
C PRO A 252 -6.40 8.77 24.41
N GLY A 253 -5.48 7.83 24.61
CA GLY A 253 -5.74 6.39 24.45
C GLY A 253 -5.63 5.87 23.01
N VAL A 254 -5.50 6.75 22.01
CA VAL A 254 -5.17 6.37 20.63
C VAL A 254 -3.65 6.41 20.44
N HIS A 255 -3.11 5.43 19.71
CA HIS A 255 -1.66 5.35 19.46
C HIS A 255 -1.13 6.66 18.84
N ARG A 256 0.05 7.12 19.28
CA ARG A 256 0.62 8.41 18.87
C ARG A 256 0.92 8.53 17.36
N SER A 257 1.08 7.40 16.69
CA SER A 257 1.30 7.36 15.23
C SER A 257 0.02 7.08 14.43
N TYR A 258 -1.15 7.00 15.07
CA TYR A 258 -2.40 6.75 14.36
C TYR A 258 -2.77 7.97 13.51
N LYS A 259 -3.25 7.71 12.30
CA LYS A 259 -3.64 8.74 11.32
C LYS A 259 -5.15 8.83 11.18
N PHE A 260 -5.67 10.05 11.23
CA PHE A 260 -7.07 10.37 10.99
C PHE A 260 -7.18 11.66 10.19
N CYS A 261 -8.30 11.89 9.52
CA CYS A 261 -8.53 13.11 8.77
C CYS A 261 -9.86 13.77 9.12
N LEU A 262 -9.90 15.08 8.92
CA LEU A 262 -11.14 15.85 8.79
C LEU A 262 -11.59 15.77 7.34
N LEU A 263 -12.69 15.06 7.09
CA LEU A 263 -13.29 14.88 5.78
C LEU A 263 -14.47 15.85 5.62
N THR A 264 -14.38 16.77 4.66
CA THR A 264 -15.44 17.73 4.35
C THR A 264 -16.02 17.46 2.97
N LEU A 265 -17.31 17.17 2.88
CA LEU A 265 -18.01 16.91 1.63
C LEU A 265 -19.10 17.96 1.35
N THR A 266 -19.50 18.07 0.10
CA THR A 266 -20.58 18.94 -0.38
C THR A 266 -21.55 18.19 -1.29
N GLY A 267 -22.80 18.64 -1.35
CA GLY A 267 -23.81 18.10 -2.25
C GLY A 267 -23.47 18.29 -3.74
N ARG A 268 -24.03 17.44 -4.61
CA ARG A 268 -23.67 17.38 -6.05
C ARG A 268 -24.05 18.64 -6.83
N LYS A 269 -25.01 19.44 -6.38
CA LYS A 269 -25.36 20.74 -6.98
C LYS A 269 -24.54 21.91 -6.41
N ARG A 270 -23.58 21.64 -5.53
CA ARG A 270 -22.62 22.60 -5.00
C ARG A 270 -21.18 22.05 -5.14
N PRO A 271 -20.71 21.78 -6.36
CA PRO A 271 -19.39 21.20 -6.58
C PRO A 271 -18.27 22.13 -6.11
N SER A 272 -17.15 21.56 -5.67
CA SER A 272 -15.92 22.31 -5.42
C SER A 272 -15.37 22.88 -6.73
N SER A 273 -15.14 24.18 -6.78
CA SER A 273 -14.76 24.89 -8.01
C SER A 273 -13.28 24.77 -8.38
N SER A 274 -12.39 24.58 -7.39
CA SER A 274 -10.92 24.60 -7.55
C SER A 274 -10.25 23.26 -7.21
N GLY A 275 -11.00 22.16 -7.24
CA GLY A 275 -10.55 20.86 -6.73
C GLY A 275 -10.74 20.72 -5.22
N ALA A 276 -10.21 19.64 -4.65
CA ALA A 276 -10.28 19.40 -3.21
C ALA A 276 -9.03 19.92 -2.52
N GLU A 277 -9.18 20.46 -1.31
CA GLU A 277 -8.05 20.96 -0.51
C GLU A 277 -7.48 19.88 0.42
N PHE A 278 -6.16 19.83 0.51
CA PHE A 278 -5.44 18.83 1.28
C PHE A 278 -4.40 19.47 2.20
N VAL A 279 -4.24 18.84 3.36
CA VAL A 279 -3.13 19.01 4.29
C VAL A 279 -2.78 17.61 4.80
N PHE A 280 -1.50 17.26 4.84
CA PHE A 280 -1.06 15.99 5.42
C PHE A 280 -0.09 16.18 6.57
N PHE A 281 -0.02 15.15 7.43
CA PHE A 281 0.88 15.09 8.58
C PHE A 281 0.69 16.25 9.58
N ALA A 282 -0.51 16.81 9.71
CA ALA A 282 -0.81 17.83 10.73
C ALA A 282 -0.73 17.21 12.13
N HIS A 283 -0.21 17.94 13.12
CA HIS A 283 -0.16 17.47 14.51
C HIS A 283 -1.18 18.19 15.40
N GLU A 284 -1.72 19.31 14.94
CA GLU A 284 -2.73 20.14 15.59
C GLU A 284 -3.44 21.04 14.58
N THR A 285 -4.53 21.70 14.98
CA THR A 285 -5.37 22.47 14.05
C THR A 285 -4.73 23.78 13.57
N SER A 286 -3.77 24.33 14.30
CA SER A 286 -3.01 25.52 13.89
C SER A 286 -2.16 25.25 12.64
N ASP A 287 -1.69 24.01 12.44
CA ASP A 287 -0.95 23.59 11.24
C ASP A 287 -1.75 23.83 9.95
N LEU A 288 -3.09 23.87 10.02
CA LEU A 288 -3.95 24.13 8.87
C LEU A 288 -3.85 25.57 8.34
N GLN A 289 -3.31 26.49 9.15
CA GLN A 289 -3.06 27.88 8.76
C GLN A 289 -1.72 28.06 8.03
N GLU A 290 -0.87 27.03 8.01
CA GLU A 290 0.39 27.08 7.28
C GLU A 290 0.15 26.98 5.78
N GLU A 291 0.20 28.13 5.09
CA GLU A 291 -0.12 28.22 3.67
C GLU A 291 0.72 27.27 2.80
N ASN A 292 1.99 27.04 3.14
CA ASN A 292 2.86 26.13 2.40
C ASN A 292 2.45 24.65 2.48
N ARG A 293 1.66 24.25 3.49
CA ARG A 293 1.21 22.87 3.69
C ARG A 293 -0.15 22.58 3.08
N ARG A 294 -0.87 23.63 2.68
CA ARG A 294 -2.21 23.55 2.10
C ARG A 294 -2.15 23.64 0.59
N PHE A 295 -2.70 22.67 -0.10
CA PHE A 295 -2.71 22.63 -1.56
C PHE A 295 -4.01 22.03 -2.09
N SER A 296 -4.30 22.25 -3.38
CA SER A 296 -5.48 21.71 -4.03
C SER A 296 -5.09 20.72 -5.12
N LEU A 297 -5.88 19.65 -5.25
CA LEU A 297 -5.77 18.69 -6.35
C LEU A 297 -7.13 18.47 -6.99
N THR A 298 -7.15 18.37 -8.31
CA THR A 298 -8.31 17.96 -9.10
C THR A 298 -8.31 16.44 -9.32
N ALA A 299 -9.40 15.90 -9.87
CA ALA A 299 -9.44 14.49 -10.26
C ALA A 299 -8.44 14.19 -11.37
N GLU A 300 -8.23 15.15 -12.28
CA GLU A 300 -7.28 15.11 -13.37
C GLU A 300 -5.83 15.11 -12.86
N ASP A 301 -5.50 15.93 -11.86
CA ASP A 301 -4.17 15.93 -11.24
C ASP A 301 -3.86 14.56 -10.59
N ILE A 302 -4.84 13.99 -9.88
CA ILE A 302 -4.70 12.66 -9.26
C ILE A 302 -4.57 11.57 -10.34
N ALA A 303 -5.34 11.64 -11.42
CA ALA A 303 -5.25 10.68 -12.52
C ALA A 303 -3.90 10.78 -13.27
N LEU A 304 -3.28 11.95 -13.31
CA LEU A 304 -1.96 12.14 -13.89
C LEU A 304 -0.87 11.46 -13.05
N ILE A 305 -0.93 11.58 -11.72
CA ILE A 305 0.06 10.99 -10.80
C ILE A 305 -0.19 9.49 -10.59
N ASN A 306 -1.45 9.12 -10.36
CA ASN A 306 -1.89 7.78 -10.00
C ASN A 306 -2.93 7.25 -11.02
N PRO A 307 -2.57 7.01 -12.30
CA PRO A 307 -3.52 6.60 -13.33
C PRO A 307 -4.21 5.25 -13.06
N ASN A 308 -3.51 4.29 -12.44
CA ASN A 308 -4.01 2.93 -12.19
C ASN A 308 -4.97 2.87 -11.00
N THR A 309 -4.66 3.59 -9.92
CA THR A 309 -5.45 3.50 -8.67
C THR A 309 -6.37 4.68 -8.45
N ARG A 310 -6.02 5.86 -9.00
CA ARG A 310 -6.66 7.15 -8.70
C ARG A 310 -6.78 7.43 -7.20
N ASN A 311 -5.84 6.90 -6.41
CA ASN A 311 -5.75 7.17 -4.97
C ASN A 311 -5.06 8.52 -4.71
N CYS A 312 -5.29 9.08 -3.52
CA CYS A 312 -4.74 10.37 -3.15
C CYS A 312 -3.21 10.31 -2.94
N PRO A 313 -2.42 11.16 -3.62
CA PRO A 313 -1.01 11.36 -3.28
C PRO A 313 -0.88 12.17 -1.96
N ILE A 314 0.22 11.98 -1.24
CA ILE A 314 0.42 12.46 0.13
C ILE A 314 1.59 13.47 0.16
N PHE A 315 1.31 14.70 -0.27
CA PHE A 315 2.31 15.77 -0.30
C PHE A 315 2.45 16.48 1.05
N ARG A 316 3.66 16.93 1.38
CA ARG A 316 3.94 17.71 2.60
C ARG A 316 3.81 19.21 2.37
N SER A 317 4.04 19.67 1.14
CA SER A 317 4.03 21.09 0.79
C SER A 317 3.53 21.37 -0.63
N LYS A 318 3.14 22.62 -0.91
CA LYS A 318 2.86 23.13 -2.26
C LYS A 318 4.04 22.92 -3.22
N ARG A 319 5.28 23.11 -2.73
CA ARG A 319 6.49 22.90 -3.54
C ARG A 319 6.62 21.45 -4.00
N ASP A 320 6.27 20.49 -3.14
CA ASP A 320 6.28 19.08 -3.52
C ASP A 320 5.24 18.78 -4.60
N VAL A 321 4.04 19.37 -4.49
CA VAL A 321 2.99 19.24 -5.51
C VAL A 321 3.48 19.77 -6.85
N GLU A 322 4.01 20.99 -6.87
CA GLU A 322 4.49 21.65 -8.09
C GLU A 322 5.59 20.85 -8.78
N LEU A 323 6.59 20.41 -8.00
CA LEU A 323 7.70 19.62 -8.49
C LEU A 323 7.23 18.27 -9.03
N THR A 324 6.44 17.51 -8.27
CA THR A 324 5.91 16.22 -8.71
C THR A 324 5.03 16.38 -9.96
N MET A 325 4.10 17.34 -9.97
CA MET A 325 3.23 17.58 -11.13
C MET A 325 4.03 17.96 -12.39
N SER A 326 5.10 18.75 -12.25
CA SER A 326 5.96 19.11 -13.39
C SER A 326 6.63 17.89 -14.04
N ILE A 327 6.89 16.83 -13.26
CA ILE A 327 7.48 15.58 -13.73
C ILE A 327 6.42 14.73 -14.42
N TYR A 328 5.30 14.48 -13.76
CA TYR A 328 4.26 13.60 -14.30
C TYR A 328 3.58 14.17 -15.57
N ARG A 329 3.68 15.49 -15.82
CA ARG A 329 3.28 16.10 -17.11
C ARG A 329 4.21 15.75 -18.27
N ARG A 330 5.46 15.38 -18.01
CA ARG A 330 6.49 15.11 -19.03
C ARG A 330 6.85 13.63 -19.13
N ILE A 331 6.84 12.91 -18.00
CA ILE A 331 7.36 11.56 -17.88
C ILE A 331 6.22 10.58 -17.59
N PRO A 332 6.10 9.49 -18.37
CA PRO A 332 5.09 8.48 -18.10
C PRO A 332 5.41 7.69 -16.81
N VAL A 333 4.38 7.03 -16.28
CA VAL A 333 4.56 6.04 -15.21
C VAL A 333 5.25 4.77 -15.72
N LEU A 334 5.92 4.03 -14.84
CA LEU A 334 6.60 2.77 -15.15
C LEU A 334 5.68 1.75 -15.84
N ILE A 335 4.45 1.59 -15.33
CA ILE A 335 3.39 0.76 -15.90
C ILE A 335 2.04 1.49 -15.77
N ASN A 336 1.44 1.87 -16.89
CA ASN A 336 0.04 2.28 -16.95
C ASN A 336 -0.82 1.06 -17.34
N GLU A 337 -1.67 0.60 -16.43
CA GLU A 337 -2.52 -0.57 -16.65
C GLU A 337 -3.77 -0.26 -17.48
N ASN A 338 -4.05 1.02 -17.72
CA ASN A 338 -5.17 1.48 -18.55
C ASN A 338 -4.77 1.75 -20.01
N ASP A 339 -3.51 1.48 -20.36
CA ASP A 339 -2.95 1.69 -21.70
C ASP A 339 -2.34 0.36 -22.17
N GLU A 340 -2.69 -0.07 -23.39
CA GLU A 340 -2.22 -1.33 -23.96
C GLU A 340 -0.69 -1.33 -24.14
N ASP A 341 -0.12 -0.18 -24.54
CA ASP A 341 1.32 0.05 -24.65
C ASP A 341 1.93 0.60 -23.35
N GLY A 342 1.16 0.57 -22.25
CA GLY A 342 1.49 1.16 -20.97
C GLY A 342 2.59 0.45 -20.18
N ASN A 343 3.13 -0.67 -20.67
CA ASN A 343 4.24 -1.41 -20.06
C ASN A 343 5.46 -1.51 -21.01
N PRO A 344 6.14 -0.38 -21.33
CA PRO A 344 7.22 -0.35 -22.31
C PRO A 344 8.45 -1.16 -21.88
N TRP A 345 8.58 -1.45 -20.59
CA TRP A 345 9.65 -2.27 -20.02
C TRP A 345 9.34 -3.77 -20.03
N GLY A 346 8.13 -4.18 -20.43
CA GLY A 346 7.68 -5.57 -20.39
C GLY A 346 7.75 -6.16 -18.97
N ILE A 347 7.57 -5.34 -17.93
CA ILE A 347 7.80 -5.74 -16.55
C ILE A 347 6.70 -6.68 -16.06
N LYS A 348 7.09 -7.76 -15.40
CA LYS A 348 6.25 -8.60 -14.56
C LYS A 348 6.85 -8.67 -13.17
N PHE A 349 6.00 -8.54 -12.14
CA PHE A 349 6.41 -8.69 -10.75
C PHE A 349 6.11 -10.10 -10.24
N LEU A 350 7.04 -10.71 -9.52
CA LEU A 350 6.88 -12.05 -8.96
C LEU A 350 7.16 -12.08 -7.45
N ARG A 351 6.19 -12.61 -6.69
CA ARG A 351 6.37 -13.00 -5.27
C ARG A 351 6.74 -14.48 -5.23
N MET A 352 8.03 -14.78 -5.07
CA MET A 352 8.52 -16.16 -5.25
C MET A 352 8.09 -17.12 -4.12
N PHE A 353 8.34 -16.76 -2.85
CA PHE A 353 7.94 -17.58 -1.69
C PHE A 353 7.25 -16.78 -0.57
N ASP A 354 6.02 -17.16 -0.24
CA ASP A 354 5.28 -16.56 0.88
C ASP A 354 5.75 -17.15 2.22
N MET A 355 6.09 -16.29 3.19
CA MET A 355 6.74 -16.75 4.42
C MET A 355 5.81 -17.58 5.32
N ALA A 356 4.48 -17.45 5.16
CA ALA A 356 3.50 -18.21 5.91
C ALA A 356 2.96 -19.39 5.09
N ASN A 357 2.53 -19.15 3.85
CA ASN A 357 1.88 -20.17 3.04
C ASN A 357 2.87 -21.21 2.48
N ASN A 358 4.16 -20.92 2.46
CA ASN A 358 5.20 -21.83 1.96
C ASN A 358 6.17 -22.33 3.04
N SER A 359 5.83 -22.17 4.33
CA SER A 359 6.69 -22.53 5.46
C SER A 359 7.11 -24.01 5.45
N ASN A 360 6.30 -24.91 4.89
CA ASN A 360 6.58 -26.34 4.82
C ASN A 360 7.80 -26.68 3.94
N PHE A 361 8.25 -25.76 3.08
CA PHE A 361 9.44 -25.95 2.24
C PHE A 361 10.72 -25.40 2.87
N PHE A 362 10.64 -24.74 4.02
CA PHE A 362 11.75 -24.01 4.60
C PHE A 362 12.49 -24.87 5.61
N TYR A 363 13.78 -25.09 5.37
CA TYR A 363 14.64 -25.82 6.29
C TYR A 363 15.58 -24.86 7.01
N SER A 364 15.69 -25.02 8.32
CA SER A 364 16.71 -24.34 9.12
C SER A 364 18.06 -25.01 8.96
N ARG A 365 19.10 -24.27 9.33
CA ARG A 365 20.48 -24.76 9.39
C ARG A 365 20.60 -26.08 10.17
N LYS A 366 20.04 -26.13 11.38
CA LYS A 366 20.13 -27.29 12.28
C LYS A 366 19.49 -28.54 11.67
N GLU A 367 18.34 -28.37 10.99
CA GLU A 367 17.65 -29.49 10.34
C GLU A 367 18.47 -30.08 9.20
N LEU A 368 19.10 -29.25 8.37
CA LEU A 368 19.94 -29.72 7.26
C LEU A 368 21.23 -30.38 7.77
N GLU A 369 21.90 -29.78 8.76
CA GLU A 369 23.08 -30.38 9.39
C GLU A 369 22.75 -31.73 10.04
N SER A 370 21.60 -31.86 10.73
CA SER A 370 21.16 -33.14 11.31
C SER A 370 20.85 -34.23 10.26
N LYS A 371 20.56 -33.83 9.02
CA LYS A 371 20.32 -34.73 7.89
C LYS A 371 21.59 -35.05 7.09
N GLY A 372 22.76 -34.62 7.58
CA GLY A 372 24.06 -34.89 6.96
C GLY A 372 24.41 -33.98 5.78
N PHE A 373 23.71 -32.84 5.60
CA PHE A 373 24.10 -31.84 4.61
C PHE A 373 25.26 -30.99 5.15
N ILE A 374 26.17 -30.61 4.26
CA ILE A 374 27.34 -29.79 4.56
C ILE A 374 27.16 -28.41 3.92
N LEU A 375 27.46 -27.37 4.68
CA LEU A 375 27.41 -25.98 4.19
C LEU A 375 28.61 -25.69 3.28
N HIS A 376 28.36 -25.26 2.06
CA HIS A 376 29.36 -24.81 1.08
C HIS A 376 29.01 -23.38 0.64
N GLY A 377 29.82 -22.40 1.06
CA GLY A 377 29.48 -20.98 0.94
C GLY A 377 28.24 -20.66 1.77
N ASN A 378 27.12 -20.35 1.11
CA ASN A 378 25.80 -20.18 1.73
C ASN A 378 24.76 -21.22 1.27
N MET A 379 25.19 -22.29 0.58
CA MET A 379 24.33 -23.39 0.12
C MET A 379 24.59 -24.66 0.94
N PHE A 380 23.62 -25.56 0.99
CA PHE A 380 23.79 -26.89 1.59
C PHE A 380 23.84 -27.97 0.52
N ILE A 381 24.82 -28.89 0.62
CA ILE A 381 25.05 -29.98 -0.34
C ILE A 381 25.23 -31.28 0.44
N LYS A 382 24.69 -32.39 -0.06
CA LYS A 382 24.94 -33.74 0.47
C LYS A 382 25.92 -34.47 -0.45
N LYS A 383 27.02 -35.03 0.06
CA LYS A 383 28.08 -35.62 -0.80
C LYS A 383 27.62 -36.82 -1.64
N ASN A 384 26.55 -37.51 -1.24
CA ASN A 384 26.11 -38.79 -1.83
C ASN A 384 24.79 -38.68 -2.61
N GLU A 385 24.18 -37.50 -2.64
CA GLU A 385 22.95 -37.19 -3.39
C GLU A 385 23.18 -35.80 -4.01
N GLU A 386 22.89 -35.61 -5.31
CA GLU A 386 22.94 -34.27 -5.95
C GLU A 386 21.84 -33.31 -5.44
N SER A 387 21.43 -33.47 -4.17
CA SER A 387 20.49 -32.64 -3.45
C SER A 387 21.18 -31.36 -2.97
N VAL A 388 20.90 -30.26 -3.65
CA VAL A 388 21.35 -28.92 -3.28
C VAL A 388 20.19 -28.14 -2.65
N TYR A 389 20.51 -27.38 -1.61
CA TYR A 389 19.60 -26.48 -0.93
C TYR A 389 20.10 -25.03 -1.05
N LEU A 390 19.29 -24.19 -1.67
CA LEU A 390 19.60 -22.79 -1.96
C LEU A 390 19.16 -21.88 -0.81
N PRO A 391 19.90 -20.78 -0.55
CA PRO A 391 19.55 -19.83 0.50
C PRO A 391 18.26 -19.09 0.17
N LEU A 392 17.43 -18.85 1.19
CA LEU A 392 16.26 -17.97 1.11
C LEU A 392 16.63 -16.54 1.48
N TYR A 393 16.70 -15.67 0.49
CA TYR A 393 16.96 -14.24 0.68
C TYR A 393 15.70 -13.48 1.09
N GLU A 394 15.85 -12.59 2.07
CA GLU A 394 14.82 -11.66 2.52
C GLU A 394 15.22 -10.22 2.16
N GLY A 395 14.25 -9.30 2.11
CA GLY A 395 14.50 -7.88 1.80
C GLY A 395 15.65 -7.28 2.61
N LYS A 396 15.70 -7.56 3.91
CA LYS A 396 16.73 -7.07 4.84
C LYS A 396 18.15 -7.59 4.59
N MET A 397 18.36 -8.53 3.66
CA MET A 397 19.68 -9.09 3.34
C MET A 397 20.43 -8.33 2.24
N PHE A 398 19.77 -7.49 1.44
CA PHE A 398 20.40 -6.72 0.35
C PHE A 398 20.06 -5.24 0.42
N TRP A 399 20.94 -4.34 0.00
CA TRP A 399 20.70 -2.89 -0.07
C TRP A 399 20.92 -2.36 -1.50
N HIS A 400 21.13 -1.06 -1.68
CA HIS A 400 21.44 -0.46 -2.97
C HIS A 400 22.69 -1.09 -3.60
N PHE A 401 22.48 -1.80 -4.71
CA PHE A 401 23.54 -2.46 -5.48
C PHE A 401 24.46 -3.35 -4.62
N ASP A 402 23.90 -3.97 -3.59
CA ASP A 402 24.64 -4.80 -2.66
C ASP A 402 23.75 -5.96 -2.22
N HIS A 403 23.95 -7.12 -2.82
CA HIS A 403 23.25 -8.35 -2.43
C HIS A 403 23.74 -8.94 -1.12
N ARG A 404 24.86 -8.46 -0.57
CA ARG A 404 25.52 -9.05 0.61
C ARG A 404 25.38 -8.19 1.86
N PHE A 405 24.51 -7.18 1.84
CA PHE A 405 24.33 -6.21 2.92
C PHE A 405 24.17 -6.82 4.33
N GLY A 406 23.27 -7.79 4.51
CA GLY A 406 22.88 -8.29 5.83
C GLY A 406 22.88 -9.81 5.96
N THR A 407 23.30 -10.32 7.13
CA THR A 407 23.36 -11.77 7.41
C THR A 407 22.70 -12.15 8.75
N TYR A 408 22.15 -13.36 8.85
CA TYR A 408 21.68 -13.90 10.13
C TYR A 408 22.79 -14.36 11.07
N LYS A 409 24.02 -14.55 10.55
CA LYS A 409 25.16 -14.96 11.38
C LYS A 409 25.48 -13.85 12.39
N GLY A 410 25.45 -14.18 13.68
CA GLY A 410 25.75 -13.22 14.75
C GLY A 410 24.62 -12.24 15.06
N GLN A 411 23.39 -12.49 14.58
CA GLN A 411 22.24 -11.66 14.94
C GLN A 411 21.96 -11.74 16.44
N THR A 412 21.97 -10.59 17.10
CA THR A 412 21.62 -10.46 18.53
C THR A 412 20.11 -10.50 18.74
N GLN A 413 19.66 -10.84 19.95
CA GLN A 413 18.23 -10.81 20.29
C GLN A 413 17.62 -9.40 20.15
N ALA A 414 18.39 -8.34 20.49
CA ALA A 414 17.95 -6.96 20.32
C ALA A 414 17.70 -6.61 18.84
N GLN A 415 18.59 -7.04 17.94
CA GLN A 415 18.40 -6.89 16.49
C GLN A 415 17.20 -7.71 15.99
N ALA A 416 17.04 -8.95 16.47
CA ALA A 416 15.92 -9.81 16.12
C ALA A 416 14.57 -9.19 16.50
N ASN A 417 14.46 -8.58 17.68
CA ASN A 417 13.26 -7.88 18.14
C ASN A 417 12.91 -6.67 17.26
N GLN A 418 13.89 -6.04 16.62
CA GLN A 418 13.70 -4.94 15.67
C GLN A 418 13.61 -5.42 14.20
N GLY A 419 13.69 -6.72 13.95
CA GLY A 419 13.74 -7.28 12.60
C GLY A 419 15.00 -6.93 11.80
N LYS A 420 16.07 -6.43 12.44
CA LYS A 420 17.33 -6.03 11.81
C LYS A 420 18.33 -7.19 11.73
N LEU A 421 19.21 -7.15 10.74
CA LEU A 421 20.36 -8.05 10.63
C LEU A 421 21.65 -7.28 10.91
N PRO A 422 22.71 -7.91 11.46
CA PRO A 422 24.05 -7.35 11.38
C PRO A 422 24.45 -7.16 9.91
N GLU A 423 25.03 -5.99 9.64
CA GLU A 423 25.59 -5.63 8.34
C GLU A 423 27.00 -6.24 8.19
N LEU A 424 27.39 -6.58 6.96
CA LEU A 424 28.75 -7.05 6.69
C LEU A 424 29.76 -5.91 6.87
N SER A 425 30.93 -6.23 7.44
CA SER A 425 32.05 -5.28 7.55
C SER A 425 32.71 -5.03 6.19
N ASP A 426 33.49 -3.95 6.09
CA ASP A 426 34.29 -3.66 4.89
C ASP A 426 35.26 -4.80 4.54
N SER A 427 35.86 -5.44 5.55
CA SER A 427 36.74 -6.60 5.37
C SER A 427 36.00 -7.83 4.84
N GLN A 428 34.73 -8.01 5.22
CA GLN A 428 33.89 -9.08 4.69
C GLN A 428 33.49 -8.80 3.24
N HIS A 429 33.10 -7.56 2.92
CA HIS A 429 32.80 -7.18 1.54
C HIS A 429 34.02 -7.26 0.61
N ALA A 430 35.21 -6.92 1.11
CA ALA A 430 36.47 -7.02 0.38
C ALA A 430 36.85 -8.46 0.02
N ASN A 431 36.21 -9.47 0.62
CA ASN A 431 36.38 -10.86 0.19
C ASN A 431 35.29 -11.24 -0.83
N PRO A 432 35.65 -11.50 -2.11
CA PRO A 432 34.67 -11.82 -3.16
C PRO A 432 34.02 -13.19 -3.00
N GLN A 433 34.51 -14.04 -2.08
CA GLN A 433 33.95 -15.35 -1.75
C GLN A 433 33.06 -15.33 -0.50
N PHE A 434 33.01 -14.22 0.23
CA PHE A 434 32.19 -14.14 1.44
C PHE A 434 30.72 -13.93 1.05
N LEU A 435 29.84 -14.84 1.49
CA LEU A 435 28.40 -14.79 1.21
C LEU A 435 27.58 -14.71 2.51
N PRO A 436 26.48 -13.94 2.53
CA PRO A 436 25.63 -13.85 3.72
C PRO A 436 24.90 -15.18 3.96
N LEU A 437 24.74 -15.54 5.24
CA LEU A 437 23.91 -16.67 5.66
C LEU A 437 22.44 -16.25 5.85
N PRO A 438 21.48 -16.97 5.24
CA PRO A 438 20.05 -16.76 5.44
C PRO A 438 19.58 -17.42 6.74
N ARG A 439 18.29 -17.27 7.04
CA ARG A 439 17.60 -18.02 8.10
C ARG A 439 17.17 -19.42 7.65
N TYR A 440 16.78 -19.54 6.38
CA TYR A 440 16.20 -20.75 5.82
C TYR A 440 16.80 -21.10 4.45
N TRP A 441 16.65 -22.36 4.07
CA TRP A 441 17.05 -22.90 2.79
C TRP A 441 15.92 -23.73 2.18
N LEU A 442 15.88 -23.81 0.84
CA LEU A 442 14.91 -24.58 0.08
C LEU A 442 15.63 -25.51 -0.90
N GLN A 443 15.04 -26.68 -1.17
CA GLN A 443 15.57 -27.61 -2.16
C GLN A 443 15.60 -26.95 -3.56
N GLN A 444 16.71 -27.11 -4.29
CA GLN A 444 16.94 -26.45 -5.57
C GLN A 444 15.82 -26.68 -6.58
N SER A 445 15.28 -27.90 -6.69
CA SER A 445 14.16 -28.22 -7.60
C SER A 445 12.94 -27.32 -7.38
N ILE A 446 12.54 -27.11 -6.12
CA ILE A 446 11.42 -26.24 -5.74
C ILE A 446 11.67 -24.79 -6.15
N VAL A 447 12.93 -24.34 -6.05
CA VAL A 447 13.32 -22.99 -6.45
C VAL A 447 13.29 -22.86 -7.96
N THR A 448 13.89 -23.80 -8.68
CA THR A 448 13.95 -23.85 -10.15
C THR A 448 12.55 -23.88 -10.77
N ASP A 449 11.61 -24.63 -10.19
CA ASP A 449 10.21 -24.70 -10.67
C ASP A 449 9.49 -23.35 -10.61
N ARG A 450 9.94 -22.44 -9.73
CA ARG A 450 9.40 -21.09 -9.58
C ARG A 450 10.25 -20.00 -10.22
N MET A 451 11.35 -20.35 -10.87
CA MET A 451 12.18 -19.36 -11.56
C MET A 451 11.50 -18.85 -12.84
N PRO A 452 11.43 -17.53 -13.05
CA PRO A 452 10.68 -16.96 -14.18
C PRO A 452 11.38 -17.08 -15.54
N LEU A 453 12.68 -17.36 -15.58
CA LEU A 453 13.50 -17.39 -16.79
C LEU A 453 14.26 -18.72 -16.82
N LYS A 454 13.84 -19.66 -17.67
CA LYS A 454 14.50 -20.97 -17.80
C LYS A 454 15.74 -20.96 -18.70
N GLU A 455 15.86 -20.00 -19.63
CA GLU A 455 16.86 -20.05 -20.71
C GLU A 455 17.69 -18.77 -20.93
N LEU A 456 17.51 -17.71 -20.13
CA LEU A 456 18.36 -16.50 -20.23
C LEU A 456 18.78 -16.01 -18.83
N SER A 457 20.09 -15.84 -18.63
CA SER A 457 20.70 -14.89 -17.69
C SER A 457 20.41 -15.06 -16.19
N ASN A 458 21.22 -15.90 -15.51
CA ASN A 458 21.16 -16.25 -14.08
C ASN A 458 21.38 -15.09 -13.09
N PHE A 459 20.42 -14.18 -12.96
CA PHE A 459 20.32 -13.24 -11.85
C PHE A 459 18.88 -12.71 -11.72
N PHE A 460 18.54 -12.11 -10.59
CA PHE A 460 17.24 -11.49 -10.34
C PHE A 460 17.39 -10.03 -9.96
N MET A 461 16.65 -9.16 -10.63
CA MET A 461 16.43 -7.82 -10.11
C MET A 461 15.32 -7.87 -9.06
N VAL A 462 15.53 -7.28 -7.89
CA VAL A 462 14.57 -7.29 -6.78
C VAL A 462 14.43 -5.88 -6.19
N PHE A 463 13.34 -5.65 -5.45
CA PHE A 463 13.21 -4.46 -4.61
C PHE A 463 12.70 -4.80 -3.21
N ARG A 464 12.96 -3.95 -2.22
CA ARG A 464 12.44 -4.11 -0.86
C ARG A 464 11.00 -3.58 -0.80
N ASP A 465 10.04 -4.45 -0.46
CA ASP A 465 8.66 -4.05 -0.20
C ASP A 465 8.54 -3.28 1.14
N VAL A 466 9.16 -3.79 2.20
CA VAL A 466 9.06 -3.18 3.54
C VAL A 466 9.88 -1.89 3.60
N THR A 467 9.21 -0.75 3.64
CA THR A 467 9.78 0.62 3.66
C THR A 467 8.72 1.63 4.12
N ASN A 468 9.04 2.90 4.25
CA ASN A 468 8.06 3.97 4.47
C ASN A 468 8.58 5.33 3.97
N ALA A 469 7.75 6.37 4.03
CA ALA A 469 8.09 7.72 3.55
C ALA A 469 9.18 8.45 4.35
N ILE A 470 9.55 7.96 5.54
CA ILE A 470 10.59 8.54 6.41
C ILE A 470 11.82 7.65 6.55
N ALA A 471 11.89 6.53 5.84
CA ALA A 471 13.04 5.63 5.86
C ALA A 471 14.31 6.37 5.44
N LEU A 472 15.50 5.82 5.72
CA LEU A 472 16.76 6.38 5.22
C LEU A 472 16.70 6.52 3.69
N ARG A 473 16.23 5.45 3.01
CA ARG A 473 15.93 5.39 1.59
C ARG A 473 14.64 4.59 1.41
N THR A 474 13.70 5.14 0.65
CA THR A 474 12.37 4.58 0.47
C THR A 474 12.34 3.51 -0.60
N VAL A 475 13.04 3.71 -1.73
CA VAL A 475 13.14 2.72 -2.80
C VAL A 475 14.53 2.09 -2.76
N VAL A 476 14.58 0.75 -2.66
CA VAL A 476 15.82 -0.01 -2.58
C VAL A 476 15.72 -1.21 -3.50
N SER A 477 16.59 -1.27 -4.49
CA SER A 477 16.68 -2.35 -5.46
C SER A 477 18.12 -2.88 -5.59
N SER A 478 18.25 -4.16 -5.90
CA SER A 478 19.53 -4.83 -6.13
C SER A 478 19.37 -5.95 -7.17
N ILE A 479 20.50 -6.40 -7.70
CA ILE A 479 20.61 -7.71 -8.34
C ILE A 479 20.88 -8.76 -7.25
N LEU A 480 20.29 -9.95 -7.38
CA LEU A 480 20.60 -11.15 -6.61
C LEU A 480 21.06 -12.27 -7.54
N PRO A 481 21.89 -13.21 -7.05
CA PRO A 481 22.13 -14.49 -7.73
C PRO A 481 20.85 -15.33 -7.86
N PRO A 482 20.85 -16.45 -8.62
CA PRO A 482 19.68 -17.32 -8.80
C PRO A 482 19.35 -18.13 -7.51
N VAL A 483 18.81 -17.45 -6.50
CA VAL A 483 18.50 -17.99 -5.16
C VAL A 483 17.00 -17.97 -4.86
N ALA A 484 16.57 -18.59 -3.77
CA ALA A 484 15.19 -18.45 -3.32
C ALA A 484 14.97 -17.06 -2.72
N VAL A 485 13.81 -16.44 -2.98
CA VAL A 485 13.52 -15.07 -2.52
C VAL A 485 12.17 -14.99 -1.80
N GLY A 486 12.14 -14.38 -0.62
CA GLY A 486 10.92 -14.14 0.14
C GLY A 486 10.03 -13.07 -0.51
N HIS A 487 8.71 -13.22 -0.38
CA HIS A 487 7.71 -12.34 -1.02
C HIS A 487 7.77 -10.85 -0.67
N LYS A 488 8.51 -10.46 0.38
CA LYS A 488 8.79 -9.06 0.74
C LYS A 488 10.02 -8.47 0.04
N ALA A 489 10.64 -9.26 -0.83
CA ALA A 489 11.63 -8.83 -1.81
C ALA A 489 11.16 -9.24 -3.22
N PRO A 490 10.11 -8.60 -3.78
CA PRO A 490 9.57 -9.05 -5.04
C PRO A 490 10.57 -8.90 -6.19
N LEU A 491 10.51 -9.84 -7.13
CA LEU A 491 11.34 -9.82 -8.34
C LEU A 491 10.72 -8.87 -9.37
N ILE A 492 11.58 -8.17 -10.09
CA ILE A 492 11.26 -7.38 -11.29
C ILE A 492 11.81 -8.16 -12.49
N ILE A 493 10.91 -8.69 -13.31
CA ILE A 493 11.27 -9.44 -14.52
C ILE A 493 11.03 -8.50 -15.69
N SER A 494 12.05 -8.16 -16.47
CA SER A 494 11.93 -7.36 -17.69
C SER A 494 12.26 -8.21 -18.91
N SER A 495 11.63 -7.91 -20.04
CA SER A 495 11.97 -8.52 -21.34
C SER A 495 13.16 -7.86 -22.03
N HIS A 496 13.72 -6.79 -21.46
CA HIS A 496 14.87 -6.07 -22.02
C HIS A 496 16.21 -6.71 -21.63
N ASN A 497 17.25 -6.37 -22.37
CA ASN A 497 18.61 -6.83 -22.09
C ASN A 497 19.15 -6.25 -20.76
N VAL A 498 20.31 -6.77 -20.33
CA VAL A 498 20.91 -6.38 -19.05
C VAL A 498 21.33 -4.90 -18.98
N SER A 499 21.68 -4.26 -20.11
CA SER A 499 22.04 -2.83 -20.13
C SER A 499 20.87 -1.95 -19.73
N TYR A 500 19.67 -2.24 -20.24
CA TYR A 500 18.45 -1.58 -19.80
C TYR A 500 18.07 -1.96 -18.36
N THR A 501 18.35 -3.19 -17.92
CA THR A 501 18.17 -3.59 -16.51
C THR A 501 19.07 -2.76 -15.58
N CYS A 502 20.30 -2.47 -15.98
CA CYS A 502 21.20 -1.56 -15.24
C CYS A 502 20.63 -0.14 -15.16
N CYS A 503 20.06 0.37 -16.26
CA CYS A 503 19.40 1.68 -16.30
C CYS A 503 18.18 1.75 -15.38
N LEU A 504 17.35 0.70 -15.35
CA LEU A 504 16.20 0.63 -14.45
C LEU A 504 16.65 0.54 -12.98
N LEU A 505 17.64 -0.31 -12.69
CA LEU A 505 18.19 -0.50 -11.35
C LEU A 505 18.78 0.80 -10.77
N SER A 506 19.56 1.50 -11.57
CA SER A 506 20.13 2.79 -11.16
C SER A 506 19.06 3.87 -10.99
N CYS A 507 18.03 3.89 -11.83
CA CYS A 507 16.91 4.82 -11.68
C CYS A 507 16.15 4.58 -10.36
N LEU A 508 15.84 3.32 -10.06
CA LEU A 508 15.16 2.92 -8.81
C LEU A 508 15.96 3.29 -7.56
N ASN A 509 17.29 3.35 -7.67
CA ASN A 509 18.18 3.66 -6.57
C ASN A 509 18.60 5.14 -6.51
N SER A 510 18.04 6.01 -7.35
CA SER A 510 18.33 7.46 -7.35
C SER A 510 17.61 8.21 -6.23
N PHE A 511 18.19 9.31 -5.74
CA PHE A 511 17.53 10.22 -4.79
C PHE A 511 16.27 10.85 -5.37
N PHE A 512 16.28 11.19 -6.66
CA PHE A 512 15.12 11.75 -7.33
C PHE A 512 13.91 10.80 -7.26
N LEU A 513 14.08 9.53 -7.64
CA LEU A 513 12.96 8.60 -7.64
C LEU A 513 12.54 8.22 -6.22
N ASP A 514 13.49 8.13 -5.30
CA ASP A 514 13.23 7.94 -3.86
C ASP A 514 12.37 9.07 -3.30
N TYR A 515 12.69 10.32 -3.67
CA TYR A 515 11.88 11.48 -3.35
C TYR A 515 10.46 11.29 -3.84
N ILE A 516 10.23 11.06 -5.15
CA ILE A 516 8.88 10.85 -5.71
C ILE A 516 8.11 9.74 -4.98
N ALA A 517 8.75 8.61 -4.68
CA ALA A 517 8.11 7.51 -3.97
C ALA A 517 7.63 7.88 -2.56
N ARG A 518 8.32 8.81 -1.86
CA ARG A 518 7.90 9.28 -0.52
C ARG A 518 6.61 10.08 -0.55
N GLN A 519 6.29 10.75 -1.66
CA GLN A 519 5.01 11.45 -1.80
C GLN A 519 3.84 10.49 -2.10
N SER A 520 4.12 9.24 -2.45
CA SER A 520 3.09 8.23 -2.76
C SER A 520 2.88 7.21 -1.64
N ILE A 521 3.87 6.99 -0.77
CA ILE A 521 3.77 5.99 0.30
C ILE A 521 3.08 6.54 1.55
N GLY A 522 1.87 6.05 1.83
CA GLY A 522 1.15 6.33 3.09
C GLY A 522 1.46 5.37 4.24
N GLY A 523 1.95 4.17 3.94
CA GLY A 523 2.12 3.07 4.90
C GLY A 523 3.55 2.51 4.96
N ASN A 524 3.65 1.21 5.30
CA ASN A 524 4.93 0.51 5.50
C ASN A 524 5.29 -0.45 4.34
N SER A 525 4.84 -0.16 3.11
CA SER A 525 4.99 -1.03 1.94
C SER A 525 5.11 -0.23 0.66
N LEU A 526 6.15 -0.52 -0.15
CA LEU A 526 6.27 -0.11 -1.55
C LEU A 526 5.50 -1.10 -2.43
N GLY A 527 4.19 -1.19 -2.22
CA GLY A 527 3.34 -2.14 -2.94
C GLY A 527 3.39 -1.94 -4.46
N TYR A 528 2.96 -2.96 -5.21
CA TYR A 528 3.00 -2.93 -6.68
C TYR A 528 2.28 -1.72 -7.29
N PHE A 529 1.17 -1.31 -6.69
CA PHE A 529 0.41 -0.16 -7.17
C PHE A 529 1.21 1.15 -7.05
N ILE A 530 2.20 1.24 -6.15
CA ILE A 530 3.06 2.42 -5.99
C ILE A 530 4.18 2.37 -7.03
N ILE A 531 4.96 1.29 -7.06
CA ILE A 531 6.13 1.17 -7.96
C ILE A 531 5.73 1.27 -9.44
N LYS A 532 4.57 0.70 -9.83
CA LYS A 532 4.01 0.82 -11.19
C LYS A 532 3.77 2.27 -11.62
N GLN A 533 3.48 3.14 -10.65
CA GLN A 533 3.09 4.53 -10.92
C GLN A 533 4.23 5.53 -10.67
N LEU A 534 5.46 5.07 -10.42
CA LEU A 534 6.61 5.96 -10.34
C LEU A 534 6.98 6.47 -11.75
N PRO A 535 7.41 7.74 -11.89
CA PRO A 535 7.72 8.32 -13.18
C PRO A 535 9.09 7.80 -13.62
N ILE A 536 9.10 6.90 -14.60
CA ILE A 536 10.33 6.28 -15.11
C ILE A 536 10.31 6.41 -16.63
N PHE A 537 11.41 6.90 -17.19
CA PHE A 537 11.56 7.01 -18.64
C PHE A 537 11.32 5.67 -19.35
N LYS A 538 10.77 5.73 -20.57
CA LYS A 538 10.71 4.55 -21.45
C LYS A 538 12.15 4.11 -21.82
N PRO A 539 12.39 2.82 -22.12
CA PRO A 539 13.72 2.32 -22.46
C PRO A 539 14.45 3.14 -23.55
N GLN A 540 13.71 3.66 -24.53
CA GLN A 540 14.23 4.46 -25.64
C GLN A 540 15.02 5.68 -25.18
N LYS A 541 14.64 6.31 -24.05
CA LYS A 541 15.36 7.47 -23.49
C LYS A 541 16.82 7.14 -23.23
N PHE A 542 17.11 5.93 -22.75
CA PHE A 542 18.47 5.52 -22.39
C PHE A 542 19.37 5.30 -23.62
N ASN A 543 18.80 5.25 -24.82
CA ASN A 543 19.55 5.17 -26.08
C ASN A 543 19.94 6.55 -26.64
N GLU A 544 19.46 7.65 -26.04
CA GLU A 544 19.86 9.01 -26.41
C GLU A 544 21.29 9.32 -25.94
N LEU A 545 21.92 10.33 -26.53
CA LEU A 545 23.25 10.80 -26.12
C LEU A 545 23.18 11.51 -24.77
N CYS A 546 24.22 11.38 -23.94
CA CYS A 546 24.30 12.09 -22.67
C CYS A 546 24.46 13.60 -22.91
N PRO A 547 23.63 14.46 -22.30
CA PRO A 547 23.77 15.91 -22.43
C PRO A 547 25.15 16.43 -21.96
N TRP A 548 25.69 15.87 -20.88
CA TRP A 548 26.99 16.28 -20.32
C TRP A 548 28.20 15.66 -21.03
N ASN A 549 28.01 14.64 -21.86
CA ASN A 549 29.09 14.02 -22.63
C ASN A 549 28.53 13.27 -23.85
N ASN A 550 28.43 13.97 -24.98
CA ASN A 550 27.82 13.45 -26.21
C ASN A 550 28.57 12.28 -26.88
N LYS A 551 29.71 11.83 -26.32
CA LYS A 551 30.41 10.62 -26.78
C LYS A 551 29.74 9.34 -26.32
N TYR A 552 28.92 9.40 -25.27
CA TYR A 552 28.25 8.25 -24.69
C TYR A 552 26.75 8.35 -24.89
N ARG A 553 26.10 7.21 -25.16
CA ARG A 553 24.66 7.09 -24.90
C ARG A 553 24.45 6.99 -23.38
N ILE A 554 23.26 7.33 -22.92
CA ILE A 554 22.94 7.31 -21.48
C ILE A 554 23.16 5.91 -20.89
N TYR A 555 22.80 4.84 -21.61
CA TYR A 555 23.06 3.49 -21.12
C TYR A 555 24.58 3.17 -21.08
N ASP A 556 25.39 3.64 -22.05
CA ASP A 556 26.85 3.43 -22.06
C ASP A 556 27.52 4.14 -20.88
N TRP A 557 26.95 5.28 -20.45
CA TRP A 557 27.38 6.00 -19.26
C TRP A 557 27.04 5.24 -17.97
N ILE A 558 25.83 4.67 -17.87
CA ILE A 558 25.32 4.07 -16.62
C ILE A 558 25.87 2.66 -16.35
N VAL A 559 25.97 1.82 -17.39
CA VAL A 559 26.29 0.39 -17.22
C VAL A 559 27.60 0.16 -16.46
N PRO A 560 28.72 0.87 -16.72
CA PRO A 560 29.97 0.71 -15.98
C PRO A 560 29.82 0.92 -14.46
N TYR A 561 29.04 1.92 -14.03
CA TYR A 561 28.78 2.17 -12.61
C TYR A 561 28.04 1.00 -11.98
N VAL A 562 26.94 0.56 -12.60
CA VAL A 562 26.09 -0.52 -12.06
C VAL A 562 26.84 -1.85 -12.04
N LEU A 563 27.65 -2.11 -13.07
CA LEU A 563 28.54 -3.26 -13.13
C LEU A 563 29.52 -3.27 -11.96
N GLU A 564 30.26 -2.17 -11.75
CA GLU A 564 31.23 -2.07 -10.64
C GLU A 564 30.55 -2.17 -9.27
N PHE A 565 29.38 -1.55 -9.12
CA PHE A 565 28.63 -1.63 -7.87
C PHE A 565 28.22 -3.07 -7.53
N THR A 566 27.70 -3.78 -8.52
CA THR A 566 27.03 -5.07 -8.32
C THR A 566 28.01 -6.23 -8.31
N TYR A 567 28.98 -6.24 -9.23
CA TYR A 567 29.92 -7.35 -9.39
C TYR A 567 31.10 -7.26 -8.42
N ASN A 568 30.81 -7.35 -7.12
CA ASN A 568 31.79 -7.35 -6.04
C ASN A 568 31.97 -8.75 -5.38
N ALA A 569 31.28 -9.77 -5.88
CA ALA A 569 31.39 -11.15 -5.43
C ALA A 569 31.19 -12.15 -6.58
N CYS A 570 31.74 -13.36 -6.42
CA CYS A 570 31.74 -14.38 -7.47
C CYS A 570 30.35 -14.97 -7.77
N ASP A 571 29.42 -14.95 -6.82
CA ASP A 571 28.07 -15.51 -6.99
C ASP A 571 27.18 -14.74 -7.97
N VAL A 572 27.55 -13.50 -8.30
CA VAL A 572 26.89 -12.66 -9.32
C VAL A 572 27.71 -12.51 -10.60
N GLU A 573 28.69 -13.39 -10.85
CA GLU A 573 29.52 -13.39 -12.07
C GLU A 573 28.68 -13.45 -13.37
N MET A 574 27.56 -14.18 -13.36
CA MET A 574 26.72 -14.26 -14.55
C MET A 574 26.11 -12.90 -14.93
N PHE A 575 25.79 -12.04 -13.95
CA PHE A 575 25.36 -10.67 -14.23
C PHE A 575 26.46 -9.89 -14.98
N ALA A 576 27.71 -9.99 -14.50
CA ALA A 576 28.84 -9.31 -15.12
C ALA A 576 29.13 -9.80 -16.55
N LYS A 577 29.08 -11.12 -16.77
CA LYS A 577 29.22 -11.72 -18.10
C LYS A 577 28.15 -11.22 -19.06
N ASN A 578 26.91 -11.12 -18.60
CA ASN A 578 25.82 -10.58 -19.42
C ASN A 578 26.05 -9.10 -19.75
N CYS A 579 26.66 -8.33 -18.85
CA CYS A 579 27.08 -6.95 -19.12
C CYS A 579 28.30 -6.84 -20.06
N GLY A 580 28.85 -7.96 -20.53
CA GLY A 580 30.04 -8.00 -21.39
C GLY A 580 31.37 -8.00 -20.65
N TYR A 581 31.39 -8.19 -19.33
CA TYR A 581 32.61 -8.19 -18.52
C TYR A 581 32.99 -9.61 -18.06
N ASN A 582 34.19 -10.05 -18.44
CA ASN A 582 34.74 -11.38 -18.12
C ASN A 582 35.88 -11.35 -17.08
N GLY A 583 36.15 -10.19 -16.49
CA GLY A 583 37.20 -10.03 -15.48
C GLY A 583 36.80 -10.55 -14.10
N LYS A 584 37.66 -10.32 -13.10
CA LYS A 584 37.39 -10.65 -11.69
C LYS A 584 36.42 -9.65 -11.06
N PRO A 585 35.76 -9.99 -9.92
CA PRO A 585 34.94 -9.05 -9.18
C PRO A 585 35.70 -7.77 -8.81
N PHE A 586 35.00 -6.65 -8.77
CA PHE A 586 35.53 -5.35 -8.36
C PHE A 586 35.75 -5.30 -6.84
N LYS A 587 36.84 -4.65 -6.42
CA LYS A 587 37.16 -4.47 -5.01
C LYS A 587 36.14 -3.56 -4.34
N TRP A 588 35.68 -3.97 -3.16
CA TRP A 588 34.79 -3.12 -2.36
C TRP A 588 35.54 -1.89 -1.81
N SER A 589 35.12 -0.69 -2.21
CA SER A 589 35.65 0.58 -1.69
C SER A 589 34.53 1.56 -1.36
N ASN A 590 34.35 1.88 -0.08
CA ASN A 590 33.28 2.77 0.38
C ASN A 590 33.37 4.18 -0.22
N ASN A 591 34.59 4.74 -0.31
CA ASN A 591 34.81 6.07 -0.89
C ASN A 591 34.47 6.08 -2.39
N ARG A 592 34.93 5.07 -3.13
CA ARG A 592 34.67 4.96 -4.57
C ARG A 592 33.18 4.76 -4.85
N ARG A 593 32.53 3.87 -4.09
CA ARG A 593 31.06 3.64 -4.15
C ARG A 593 30.27 4.89 -3.78
N PHE A 594 30.75 5.71 -2.84
CA PHE A 594 30.11 6.98 -2.50
C PHE A 594 30.13 7.96 -3.68
N ILE A 595 31.29 8.18 -4.29
CA ILE A 595 31.41 9.09 -5.45
C ILE A 595 30.61 8.58 -6.65
N MET A 596 30.70 7.29 -6.97
CA MET A 596 29.90 6.69 -8.04
C MET A 596 28.38 6.91 -7.84
N ARG A 597 27.90 6.84 -6.59
CA ARG A 597 26.47 7.08 -6.28
C ARG A 597 26.12 8.54 -6.52
N CYS A 598 26.96 9.46 -6.05
CA CYS A 598 26.75 10.88 -6.24
C CYS A 598 26.74 11.28 -7.73
N GLU A 599 27.61 10.68 -8.56
CA GLU A 599 27.60 10.90 -10.01
C GLU A 599 26.34 10.35 -10.69
N LEU A 600 25.84 9.17 -10.28
CA LEU A 600 24.56 8.66 -10.77
C LEU A 600 23.37 9.52 -10.31
N ASP A 601 23.38 10.02 -9.08
CA ASP A 601 22.32 10.89 -8.58
C ASP A 601 22.29 12.23 -9.34
N ALA A 602 23.45 12.86 -9.57
CA ALA A 602 23.57 14.06 -10.41
C ALA A 602 23.13 13.79 -11.85
N THR A 603 23.50 12.63 -12.41
CA THR A 603 23.04 12.14 -13.72
C THR A 603 21.51 12.14 -13.79
N TYR A 604 20.83 11.54 -12.80
CA TYR A 604 19.36 11.51 -12.79
C TYR A 604 18.73 12.88 -12.59
N PHE A 605 19.29 13.76 -11.76
CA PHE A 605 18.78 15.12 -11.63
C PHE A 605 18.81 15.88 -12.97
N HIS A 606 19.87 15.71 -13.77
CA HIS A 606 19.94 16.25 -15.13
C HIS A 606 18.95 15.58 -16.09
N LEU A 607 18.85 14.25 -16.08
CA LEU A 607 17.91 13.52 -16.94
C LEU A 607 16.45 13.93 -16.72
N TYR A 608 16.05 14.15 -15.47
CA TYR A 608 14.70 14.62 -15.11
C TYR A 608 14.52 16.14 -15.24
N GLU A 609 15.56 16.87 -15.66
CA GLU A 609 15.60 18.32 -15.83
C GLU A 609 15.24 19.07 -14.52
N ILE A 610 15.76 18.56 -13.39
CA ILE A 610 15.54 19.18 -12.09
C ILE A 610 16.51 20.35 -11.95
N LYS A 611 15.96 21.53 -11.67
CA LYS A 611 16.75 22.75 -11.47
C LYS A 611 17.60 22.63 -10.21
N ARG A 612 18.78 23.24 -10.23
CA ARG A 612 19.74 23.23 -9.11
C ARG A 612 19.15 23.53 -7.72
N ASN A 613 18.25 24.52 -7.61
CA ASN A 613 17.59 24.87 -6.34
C ASN A 613 16.57 23.81 -5.88
N ASP A 614 15.99 23.06 -6.82
CA ASP A 614 15.10 21.94 -6.53
C ASP A 614 15.89 20.68 -6.18
N VAL A 615 17.07 20.47 -6.78
CA VAL A 615 18.02 19.43 -6.34
C VAL A 615 18.40 19.64 -4.88
N ASP A 616 18.78 20.88 -4.53
CA ASP A 616 19.12 21.27 -3.16
C ASP A 616 17.97 20.97 -2.18
N TYR A 617 16.75 21.35 -2.54
CA TYR A 617 15.55 21.10 -1.76
C TYR A 617 15.22 19.63 -1.61
N ILE A 618 15.25 18.85 -2.71
CA ILE A 618 14.99 17.41 -2.69
C ILE A 618 15.92 16.73 -1.69
N LEU A 619 17.22 17.04 -1.73
CA LEU A 619 18.21 16.44 -0.84
C LEU A 619 17.98 16.81 0.64
N GLU A 620 17.44 17.99 0.94
CA GLU A 620 17.05 18.38 2.31
C GLU A 620 15.86 17.58 2.85
N THR A 621 15.06 16.94 1.99
CA THR A 621 13.92 16.11 2.44
C THR A 621 14.33 14.74 3.00
N PHE A 622 15.64 14.45 3.09
CA PHE A 622 16.22 13.21 3.61
C PHE A 622 16.91 13.42 4.97
N PRO A 623 16.17 13.70 6.06
CA PRO A 623 16.75 14.11 7.34
C PRO A 623 17.64 13.04 7.99
N ILE A 624 17.37 11.75 7.75
CA ILE A 624 18.20 10.66 8.28
C ILE A 624 19.54 10.58 7.54
N VAL A 625 19.56 10.80 6.23
CA VAL A 625 20.81 10.84 5.45
C VAL A 625 21.65 12.02 5.93
N ARG A 626 21.03 13.20 6.06
CA ARG A 626 21.65 14.39 6.61
C ARG A 626 22.25 14.15 7.99
N SER A 627 21.45 13.65 8.93
CA SER A 627 21.90 13.40 10.30
C SER A 627 23.06 12.39 10.36
N ASN A 628 23.04 11.35 9.52
CA ASN A 628 24.11 10.36 9.47
C ASN A 628 25.41 10.96 8.91
N ASP A 629 25.32 11.82 7.90
CA ASP A 629 26.47 12.50 7.31
C ASP A 629 27.05 13.54 8.28
N GLU A 630 26.21 14.40 8.87
CA GLU A 630 26.65 15.41 9.84
C GLU A 630 27.33 14.76 11.06
N GLN A 631 26.78 13.65 11.55
CA GLN A 631 27.39 12.90 12.66
C GLN A 631 28.75 12.30 12.29
N LYS A 632 28.93 11.85 11.04
CA LYS A 632 30.13 11.12 10.62
C LYS A 632 31.22 12.02 10.02
N TYR A 633 30.85 13.09 9.35
CA TYR A 633 31.73 13.94 8.55
C TYR A 633 31.71 15.42 8.96
N GLY A 634 30.73 15.83 9.78
CA GLY A 634 30.58 17.22 10.24
C GLY A 634 29.74 18.11 9.32
N ASP A 635 29.41 17.66 8.12
CA ASP A 635 28.58 18.36 7.14
C ASP A 635 27.63 17.38 6.41
N TYR A 636 26.70 17.91 5.61
CA TYR A 636 25.85 17.08 4.75
C TYR A 636 26.60 16.65 3.47
N ARG A 637 27.67 15.88 3.65
CA ARG A 637 28.62 15.46 2.60
C ARG A 637 27.95 14.94 1.32
N THR A 638 26.94 14.08 1.44
CA THR A 638 26.21 13.51 0.30
C THR A 638 25.60 14.62 -0.56
N LYS A 639 24.89 15.57 0.08
CA LYS A 639 24.28 16.69 -0.62
C LYS A 639 25.34 17.55 -1.31
N LEU A 640 26.37 17.98 -0.57
CA LEU A 640 27.43 18.85 -1.10
C LEU A 640 28.14 18.23 -2.31
N THR A 641 28.46 16.93 -2.22
CA THR A 641 29.13 16.21 -3.31
C THR A 641 28.24 16.08 -4.54
N ILE A 642 26.95 15.73 -4.38
CA ILE A 642 26.00 15.65 -5.49
C ILE A 642 25.86 17.00 -6.18
N LEU A 643 25.74 18.08 -5.40
CA LEU A 643 25.59 19.43 -5.94
C LEU A 643 26.85 19.88 -6.71
N GLU A 644 28.05 19.62 -6.19
CA GLU A 644 29.29 19.92 -6.90
C GLU A 644 29.39 19.18 -8.24
N ILE A 645 29.03 17.89 -8.26
CA ILE A 645 29.04 17.10 -9.50
C ILE A 645 27.95 17.58 -10.46
N TYR A 646 26.75 17.90 -9.95
CA TYR A 646 25.68 18.47 -10.75
C TYR A 646 26.14 19.75 -11.43
N ASP A 647 26.82 20.64 -10.70
CA ASP A 647 27.31 21.93 -11.21
C ASP A 647 28.38 21.72 -12.30
N LYS A 648 29.30 20.75 -12.13
CA LYS A 648 30.28 20.37 -13.17
C LYS A 648 29.63 19.76 -14.41
N MET A 649 28.59 18.94 -14.23
CA MET A 649 27.82 18.40 -15.36
C MET A 649 27.05 19.50 -16.09
N GLN A 650 26.50 20.48 -15.36
CA GLN A 650 25.84 21.64 -15.96
C GLN A 650 26.83 22.50 -16.76
N GLU A 651 28.03 22.76 -16.22
CA GLU A 651 29.08 23.48 -16.95
C GLU A 651 29.46 22.74 -18.25
N ALA A 652 29.55 21.41 -18.21
CA ALA A 652 29.81 20.60 -19.41
C ALA A 652 28.69 20.74 -20.46
N ILE A 653 27.43 20.76 -20.02
CA ILE A 653 26.26 20.99 -20.90
C ILE A 653 26.33 22.39 -21.51
N ASP A 654 26.57 23.42 -20.69
CA ASP A 654 26.53 24.82 -21.12
C ASP A 654 27.70 25.19 -22.06
N THR A 655 28.88 24.61 -21.81
CA THR A 655 30.11 24.90 -22.58
C THR A 655 30.34 23.94 -23.74
N GLY A 656 29.65 22.80 -23.78
CA GLY A 656 29.88 21.70 -24.73
C GLY A 656 31.19 20.92 -24.48
N LYS A 657 31.96 21.23 -23.43
CA LYS A 657 33.14 20.46 -23.04
C LYS A 657 32.70 19.18 -22.32
N PRO A 658 33.09 17.98 -22.78
CA PRO A 658 32.58 16.74 -22.18
C PRO A 658 32.97 16.58 -20.70
N TYR A 659 31.98 16.37 -19.84
CA TYR A 659 32.19 16.02 -18.43
C TYR A 659 33.08 14.78 -18.32
N GLN A 660 34.09 14.87 -17.45
CA GLN A 660 34.95 13.75 -17.07
C GLN A 660 34.58 13.33 -15.65
N THR A 661 34.44 12.02 -15.44
CA THR A 661 34.24 11.48 -14.09
C THR A 661 35.39 11.91 -13.19
N ILE A 662 35.09 12.22 -11.93
CA ILE A 662 36.12 12.54 -10.93
C ILE A 662 36.81 11.27 -10.39
N LEU A 663 36.40 10.09 -10.85
CA LEU A 663 36.99 8.81 -10.49
C LEU A 663 38.19 8.51 -11.39
N ASP A 664 39.33 8.26 -10.75
CA ASP A 664 40.53 7.73 -11.37
C ASP A 664 40.94 6.44 -10.66
N PRO A 665 40.94 5.27 -11.34
CA PRO A 665 40.52 5.04 -12.74
C PRO A 665 38.99 5.16 -12.94
N PRO A 666 38.45 5.24 -14.16
CA PRO A 666 37.00 5.38 -14.39
C PRO A 666 36.19 4.14 -13.91
N PRO A 667 34.86 4.26 -13.77
CA PRO A 667 34.01 3.14 -13.38
C PRO A 667 34.19 1.89 -14.26
N ALA A 668 34.17 0.72 -13.63
CA ALA A 668 34.41 -0.60 -14.22
C ALA A 668 35.80 -0.79 -14.87
N ASP A 669 36.79 0.04 -14.53
CA ASP A 669 38.16 -0.20 -14.96
C ASP A 669 38.73 -1.52 -14.38
N PRO A 670 39.35 -2.39 -15.20
CA PRO A 670 39.89 -3.67 -14.74
C PRO A 670 40.92 -3.57 -13.59
N SER A 671 41.63 -2.45 -13.45
CA SER A 671 42.58 -2.25 -12.33
C SER A 671 41.90 -2.14 -10.95
N CYS A 672 40.61 -1.80 -10.93
CA CYS A 672 39.77 -1.84 -9.73
C CYS A 672 39.34 -3.26 -9.33
N ALA A 673 39.58 -4.27 -10.19
CA ALA A 673 39.23 -5.65 -9.90
C ALA A 673 40.19 -6.31 -8.90
N HIS A 674 39.72 -7.39 -8.29
CA HIS A 674 40.59 -8.34 -7.61
C HIS A 674 41.63 -8.93 -8.58
N PRO A 675 42.86 -9.22 -8.10
CA PRO A 675 43.90 -9.82 -8.92
C PRO A 675 43.53 -11.22 -9.46
#